data_AF-A0A0W0G6C3-F1
#
_entry.id   AF-A0A0W0G6C3-F1
#
_cell.length_a   1.000
_cell.length_b   1.000
_cell.length_c   1.000
_cell.angle_alpha   90.00
_cell.angle_beta   90.00
_cell.angle_gamma   90.00
#
_symmetry.space_group_name_H-M   'P 1'
#
loop_
_entity.id
_entity.type
_entity.pdbx_description
1 polymer ?
#
loop_
_entity_poly.entity_id
_entity_poly.type
_entity_poly.pdbx_seq_one_letter_code
_entity_poly.pdbx_strand_id
1 'polypeptide(L)'
;MAFNASTGSVTVHGGARNMVHGDQHNVNTTNYFGTSDDAILQDLAGHAAGNACYDAGQRFPPPKCHPGTRVEILETLAHWIEDELRSCRVYWLHGSAGVGKSAIAQRLSEDYANTRLAAAFFFSRSDVTCNGLELFVATIAYQFCTSDSLREIVGPLIIETIRANPKIFGTSFETQFRKLLLEPFAKLTPAERHGFPYLIVIDGLDECIDPRSQERFLETIGYAIAFSTPFPFIFLICSRPEPQIRDSFDNADFATSLKRLTISDTTIRFLGFTSEADYKSWPGKDVIWDLVWRASGQFIFAATVIKYIDTRDELPQDRLKTILMIQADGISDSPYYDLDLLYRQILSTCSRWDRVYPILRVLVTPHFSLHSLPLSPFESSAIRCSILRSKLTVAKLLKLRAGDLETILSRLHSVIHIPEDEDKDIHILHASFTEFLLDSTRSGEYYTPKLSKTEYCELTGVLLLRTLSAYVPYHYYPSFIPWKSDTVVIQNRWERNPGEIALSFFAIVHWLDYCTEVESPSADLLAALDGFNPYPVLSTLIKFKVNLWGWEKQWWKSMEWAKSLGRRAPQTFISRLETFFSGFHVGFISKSRAWTTSDLNVILSGPVVIGIPPSTTFLPVIIPLAIGTDLLPENWLVAHIAFRSTSSGIKLFVMCIEDRNGTVLDGDMTSKSLRVALTNSDSEDDDGWSTAPEEP
;
A
#
# COMPACT_ATOMS: atom_id res chain seq x y z
N MET A 1 26.69 52.50 -21.59
CA MET A 1 25.57 53.36 -22.04
C MET A 1 24.86 53.86 -20.80
N ALA A 2 24.81 55.18 -20.61
CA ALA A 2 24.04 55.77 -19.52
C ALA A 2 22.60 55.99 -19.98
N PHE A 3 21.63 55.62 -19.14
CA PHE A 3 20.33 56.27 -19.11
C PHE A 3 20.00 56.63 -17.67
N ASN A 4 19.57 57.87 -17.54
CA ASN A 4 19.29 58.63 -16.33
C ASN A 4 17.77 58.59 -16.09
N ALA A 5 17.29 58.42 -14.85
CA ALA A 5 16.18 59.23 -14.30
C ALA A 5 15.66 58.77 -12.93
N SER A 6 15.36 59.82 -12.14
CA SER A 6 14.41 59.97 -11.03
C SER A 6 14.64 59.23 -9.72
N THR A 7 15.35 59.95 -8.86
CA THR A 7 15.24 59.97 -7.40
C THR A 7 13.79 60.10 -6.91
N GLY A 8 13.28 59.04 -6.28
CA GLY A 8 12.23 59.12 -5.26
C GLY A 8 12.89 59.00 -3.89
N SER A 9 12.61 59.95 -2.99
CA SER A 9 13.21 60.03 -1.65
C SER A 9 12.89 58.80 -0.80
N VAL A 10 13.91 58.12 -0.28
CA VAL A 10 13.76 57.22 0.87
C VAL A 10 14.64 57.74 1.99
N THR A 11 13.99 58.30 3.01
CA THR A 11 14.60 58.70 4.27
C THR A 11 14.72 57.46 5.14
N VAL A 12 15.94 56.96 5.36
CA VAL A 12 16.20 55.86 6.29
C VAL A 12 16.51 56.45 7.67
N HIS A 13 15.62 56.25 8.64
CA HIS A 13 15.91 56.48 10.06
C HIS A 13 16.25 55.15 10.72
N GLY A 14 17.41 55.09 11.39
CA GLY A 14 17.82 53.97 12.25
C GLY A 14 18.89 53.07 11.62
N GLY A 15 20.12 53.57 11.50
CA GLY A 15 21.29 52.73 11.20
C GLY A 15 22.00 52.33 12.49
N ALA A 16 21.83 51.08 12.94
CA ALA A 16 22.80 50.47 13.84
C ALA A 16 24.04 50.08 13.02
N ARG A 17 25.19 50.70 13.28
CA ARG A 17 26.46 50.32 12.66
C ARG A 17 27.03 49.11 13.39
N ASN A 18 26.81 47.92 12.86
CA ASN A 18 27.65 46.77 13.19
C ASN A 18 28.88 46.79 12.27
N MET A 19 30.05 47.07 12.83
CA MET A 19 31.31 46.81 12.13
C MET A 19 31.63 45.32 12.27
N VAL A 20 31.67 44.62 11.14
CA VAL A 20 32.06 43.22 11.04
C VAL A 20 33.39 43.17 10.26
N HIS A 21 34.38 42.45 10.78
CA HIS A 21 35.61 42.13 10.07
C HIS A 21 35.52 40.67 9.58
N GLY A 22 35.19 40.49 8.29
CA GLY A 22 35.12 39.19 7.62
C GLY A 22 34.15 39.20 6.42
N ASP A 23 34.29 38.23 5.53
CA ASP A 23 33.40 38.05 4.37
C ASP A 23 32.02 37.58 4.83
N GLN A 24 30.97 38.30 4.40
CA GLN A 24 29.59 38.01 4.74
C GLN A 24 28.92 37.27 3.57
N HIS A 25 28.71 35.97 3.69
CA HIS A 25 27.85 35.23 2.77
C HIS A 25 26.37 35.49 3.12
N ASN A 26 25.76 36.48 2.47
CA ASN A 26 24.31 36.66 2.51
C ASN A 26 23.63 35.65 1.58
N VAL A 27 23.03 34.61 2.16
CA VAL A 27 22.03 33.80 1.46
C VAL A 27 20.74 34.60 1.45
N ASN A 28 20.45 35.28 0.35
CA ASN A 28 19.12 35.84 0.11
C ASN A 28 18.16 34.68 -0.12
N THR A 29 17.46 34.23 0.93
CA THR A 29 16.25 33.42 0.79
C THR A 29 15.15 34.31 0.22
N THR A 30 15.12 34.44 -1.11
CA THR A 30 13.88 34.75 -1.81
C THR A 30 12.91 33.61 -1.54
N ASN A 31 11.94 33.83 -0.64
CA ASN A 31 10.77 32.98 -0.49
C ASN A 31 9.96 33.00 -1.79
N TYR A 32 10.39 32.21 -2.78
CA TYR A 32 9.47 31.67 -3.77
C TYR A 32 8.55 30.70 -3.02
N PHE A 33 7.24 30.79 -3.26
CA PHE A 33 6.26 29.79 -2.84
C PHE A 33 6.50 28.48 -3.62
N GLY A 34 7.64 27.82 -3.39
CA GLY A 34 7.97 26.49 -3.88
C GLY A 34 7.63 25.44 -2.83
N THR A 35 7.30 24.22 -3.27
CA THR A 35 7.06 23.06 -2.41
C THR A 35 8.29 22.80 -1.53
N SER A 36 8.12 22.68 -0.20
CA SER A 36 9.23 22.45 0.73
C SER A 36 9.89 21.08 0.48
N ASP A 37 11.18 20.95 0.84
CA ASP A 37 11.92 19.68 0.78
C ASP A 37 11.18 18.56 1.51
N ASP A 38 10.58 18.87 2.66
CA ASP A 38 9.76 17.93 3.45
C ASP A 38 8.56 17.40 2.66
N ALA A 39 7.90 18.24 1.86
CA ALA A 39 6.76 17.83 1.06
C ALA A 39 7.18 16.93 -0.11
N ILE A 40 8.36 17.15 -0.69
CA ILE A 40 8.92 16.28 -1.74
C ILE A 40 9.37 14.94 -1.14
N LEU A 41 9.97 14.95 0.05
CA LEU A 41 10.33 13.72 0.76
C LEU A 41 9.08 12.90 1.13
N GLN A 42 7.98 13.56 1.50
CA GLN A 42 6.68 12.92 1.71
C GLN A 42 6.10 12.33 0.42
N ASP A 43 6.23 13.01 -0.71
CA ASP A 43 5.81 12.50 -2.01
C ASP A 43 6.63 11.26 -2.42
N LEU A 44 7.95 11.28 -2.20
CA LEU A 44 8.82 10.12 -2.40
C LEU A 44 8.42 8.94 -1.49
N ALA A 45 8.11 9.19 -0.22
CA ALA A 45 7.57 8.17 0.68
C ALA A 45 6.21 7.63 0.20
N GLY A 46 5.40 8.48 -0.43
CA GLY A 46 4.17 8.10 -1.12
C GLY A 46 4.38 7.13 -2.29
N HIS A 47 5.57 7.12 -2.90
CA HIS A 47 5.89 6.21 -4.00
C HIS A 47 6.83 5.07 -3.59
N ALA A 48 7.16 4.94 -2.31
CA ALA A 48 7.98 3.87 -1.75
C ALA A 48 7.15 2.72 -1.18
N ALA A 49 7.64 1.49 -1.36
CA ALA A 49 7.14 0.27 -0.75
C ALA A 49 7.81 0.05 0.61
N GLY A 50 7.28 0.67 1.67
CA GLY A 50 7.86 0.59 3.02
C GLY A 50 7.93 -0.84 3.59
N ASN A 51 7.08 -1.75 3.13
CA ASN A 51 7.08 -3.17 3.46
C ASN A 51 8.20 -3.99 2.78
N ALA A 52 8.88 -3.44 1.77
CA ALA A 52 10.01 -4.06 1.10
C ALA A 52 11.33 -3.88 1.86
N CYS A 53 11.39 -2.97 2.84
CA CYS A 53 12.60 -2.69 3.61
C CYS A 53 12.97 -3.87 4.55
N TYR A 54 14.24 -3.95 4.94
CA TYR A 54 14.71 -5.04 5.80
C TYR A 54 14.14 -4.99 7.24
N ASP A 55 13.83 -3.78 7.71
CA ASP A 55 13.33 -3.44 9.04
C ASP A 55 11.82 -3.16 9.06
N ALA A 56 11.12 -3.48 7.97
CA ALA A 56 9.68 -3.29 7.86
C ALA A 56 8.92 -4.11 8.91
N GLY A 57 7.95 -3.49 9.60
CA GLY A 57 7.15 -4.15 10.63
C GLY A 57 6.32 -5.34 10.12
N GLN A 58 5.94 -5.33 8.85
CA GLN A 58 5.24 -6.42 8.17
C GLN A 58 6.10 -7.68 8.02
N ARG A 59 7.41 -7.56 8.22
CA ARG A 59 8.35 -8.68 8.12
C ARG A 59 8.63 -9.30 9.49
N PHE A 60 7.97 -8.86 10.57
CA PHE A 60 8.17 -9.42 11.89
C PHE A 60 7.34 -10.71 12.12
N PRO A 61 7.94 -11.78 12.69
CA PRO A 61 9.36 -11.94 12.96
C PRO A 61 10.16 -12.16 11.66
N PRO A 62 11.33 -11.51 11.49
CA PRO A 62 12.11 -11.63 10.27
C PRO A 62 12.59 -13.07 10.03
N PRO A 63 12.79 -13.48 8.77
CA PRO A 63 13.42 -14.77 8.46
C PRO A 63 14.82 -14.82 9.11
N LYS A 64 15.05 -15.81 9.98
CA LYS A 64 16.33 -15.96 10.69
C LYS A 64 17.07 -17.20 10.25
N CYS A 65 18.38 -17.08 10.08
CA CYS A 65 19.26 -18.24 10.04
C CYS A 65 19.30 -18.87 11.43
N HIS A 66 19.07 -20.19 11.52
CA HIS A 66 19.25 -20.89 12.80
C HIS A 66 20.71 -20.79 13.26
N PRO A 67 20.99 -20.57 14.56
CA PRO A 67 22.35 -20.48 15.07
C PRO A 67 23.20 -21.69 14.66
N GLY A 68 24.43 -21.47 14.21
CA GLY A 68 25.33 -22.54 13.76
C GLY A 68 25.00 -23.14 12.38
N THR A 69 24.00 -22.61 11.66
CA THR A 69 23.72 -22.94 10.26
C THR A 69 24.20 -21.82 9.34
N ARG A 70 24.44 -22.14 8.06
CA ARG A 70 24.85 -21.18 7.01
C ARG A 70 26.11 -20.36 7.30
N VAL A 71 26.92 -20.78 8.28
CA VAL A 71 28.15 -20.10 8.72
C VAL A 71 29.10 -19.87 7.55
N GLU A 72 29.48 -20.91 6.82
CA GLU A 72 30.41 -20.81 5.69
C GLU A 72 29.88 -19.89 4.57
N ILE A 73 28.57 -19.91 4.32
CA ILE A 73 27.93 -19.05 3.30
C ILE A 73 27.95 -17.59 3.76
N LEU A 74 27.57 -17.32 5.02
CA LEU A 74 27.60 -15.99 5.60
C LEU A 74 29.03 -15.44 5.63
N GLU A 75 30.02 -16.25 6.01
CA GLU A 75 31.44 -15.88 5.97
C GLU A 75 31.88 -15.55 4.54
N THR A 76 31.55 -16.38 3.55
CA THR A 76 31.90 -16.13 2.15
C THR A 76 31.33 -14.80 1.65
N LEU A 77 30.06 -14.52 1.96
CA LEU A 77 29.40 -13.28 1.57
C LEU A 77 29.96 -12.07 2.31
N ALA A 78 30.25 -12.20 3.61
CA ALA A 78 30.89 -11.15 4.40
C ALA A 78 32.28 -10.77 3.84
N HIS A 79 33.11 -11.76 3.47
CA HIS A 79 34.40 -11.50 2.83
C HIS A 79 34.27 -10.76 1.49
N TRP A 80 33.21 -11.02 0.73
CA TRP A 80 32.93 -10.27 -0.50
C TRP A 80 32.44 -8.85 -0.21
N ILE A 81 31.58 -8.65 0.79
CA ILE A 81 31.07 -7.32 1.17
C ILE A 81 32.21 -6.43 1.67
N GLU A 82 33.17 -6.99 2.42
CA GLU A 82 34.32 -6.24 2.95
C GLU A 82 35.50 -6.14 1.97
N ASP A 83 35.39 -6.65 0.74
CA ASP A 83 36.41 -6.44 -0.31
C ASP A 83 36.46 -4.97 -0.73
N GLU A 84 37.44 -4.22 -0.22
CA GLU A 84 37.63 -2.80 -0.53
C GLU A 84 37.85 -2.53 -2.02
N LEU A 85 38.44 -3.50 -2.75
CA LEU A 85 38.65 -3.40 -4.19
C LEU A 85 37.35 -3.51 -4.97
N ARG A 86 36.30 -4.08 -4.37
CA ARG A 86 34.98 -4.32 -4.98
C ARG A 86 35.11 -4.90 -6.38
N SER A 87 36.02 -5.85 -6.52
CA SER A 87 36.45 -6.46 -7.78
C SER A 87 35.29 -7.09 -8.55
N CYS A 88 34.26 -7.54 -7.82
CA CYS A 88 33.01 -8.07 -8.33
C CYS A 88 31.85 -7.29 -7.72
N ARG A 89 31.00 -6.73 -8.59
CA ARG A 89 29.93 -5.80 -8.22
C ARG A 89 28.58 -6.48 -7.95
N VAL A 90 28.41 -7.73 -8.37
CA VAL A 90 27.18 -8.50 -8.16
C VAL A 90 27.48 -9.87 -7.61
N TYR A 91 26.73 -10.25 -6.58
CA TYR A 91 26.73 -11.59 -6.05
C TYR A 91 25.33 -12.18 -6.18
N TRP A 92 25.21 -13.25 -6.97
CA TRP A 92 23.96 -13.98 -7.14
C TRP A 92 23.94 -15.21 -6.24
N LEU A 93 23.13 -15.15 -5.19
CA LEU A 93 22.86 -16.27 -4.27
C LEU A 93 21.59 -16.98 -4.73
N HIS A 94 21.71 -18.19 -5.26
CA HIS A 94 20.57 -18.90 -5.84
C HIS A 94 20.35 -20.30 -5.26
N GLY A 95 19.11 -20.77 -5.34
CA GLY A 95 18.71 -22.08 -4.81
C GLY A 95 17.20 -22.28 -4.88
N SER A 96 16.74 -23.51 -4.62
CA SER A 96 15.32 -23.88 -4.65
C SER A 96 14.49 -23.17 -3.57
N ALA A 97 13.18 -23.38 -3.57
CA ALA A 97 12.29 -22.85 -2.55
C ALA A 97 12.69 -23.38 -1.15
N GLY A 98 12.62 -22.53 -0.14
CA GLY A 98 12.76 -22.97 1.25
C GLY A 98 14.17 -23.36 1.71
N VAL A 99 15.22 -23.11 0.93
CA VAL A 99 16.63 -23.33 1.34
C VAL A 99 17.20 -22.21 2.22
N GLY A 100 16.45 -21.13 2.47
CA GLY A 100 16.85 -20.05 3.41
C GLY A 100 17.58 -18.86 2.77
N LYS A 101 17.41 -18.60 1.47
CA LYS A 101 17.95 -17.40 0.79
C LYS A 101 17.55 -16.10 1.49
N SER A 102 16.25 -15.90 1.71
CA SER A 102 15.71 -14.72 2.39
C SER A 102 16.22 -14.55 3.82
N ALA A 103 16.51 -15.65 4.52
CA ALA A 103 17.09 -15.60 5.86
C ALA A 103 18.57 -15.16 5.86
N ILE A 104 19.32 -15.49 4.81
CA ILE A 104 20.69 -15.01 4.60
C ILE A 104 20.67 -13.54 4.21
N ALA A 105 19.81 -13.15 3.25
CA ALA A 105 19.64 -11.77 2.84
C ALA A 105 19.24 -10.87 4.02
N GLN A 106 18.25 -11.31 4.81
CA GLN A 106 17.82 -10.61 6.01
C GLN A 106 18.96 -10.45 7.02
N ARG A 107 19.70 -11.53 7.30
CA ARG A 107 20.80 -11.51 8.25
C ARG A 107 21.90 -10.54 7.84
N LEU A 108 22.29 -10.55 6.57
CA LEU A 108 23.32 -9.64 6.06
C LEU A 108 22.83 -8.18 6.09
N SER A 109 21.56 -7.91 5.76
CA SER A 109 21.00 -6.57 5.93
C SER A 109 21.07 -6.09 7.39
N GLU A 110 20.70 -6.94 8.35
CA GLU A 110 20.78 -6.61 9.77
C GLU A 110 22.23 -6.40 10.26
N ASP A 111 23.15 -7.29 9.88
CA ASP A 111 24.57 -7.22 10.29
C ASP A 111 25.26 -5.95 9.72
N TYR A 112 24.84 -5.48 8.54
CA TYR A 112 25.46 -4.35 7.84
C TYR A 112 24.65 -3.04 7.89
N ALA A 113 23.50 -3.01 8.58
CA ALA A 113 22.57 -1.88 8.64
C ALA A 113 23.23 -0.53 8.98
N ASN A 114 24.18 -0.55 9.92
CA ASN A 114 24.84 0.66 10.43
C ASN A 114 26.23 0.89 9.82
N THR A 115 26.64 0.11 8.82
CA THR A 115 28.01 0.13 8.30
C THR A 115 28.07 0.17 6.78
N ARG A 116 27.58 -0.87 6.10
CA ARG A 116 27.73 -1.05 4.65
C ARG A 116 26.42 -1.02 3.89
N LEU A 117 25.29 -1.29 4.54
CA LEU A 117 23.98 -1.36 3.88
C LEU A 117 23.53 0.04 3.46
N ALA A 118 23.38 0.23 2.15
CA ALA A 118 22.83 1.47 1.59
C ALA A 118 21.32 1.40 1.42
N ALA A 119 20.82 0.22 1.00
CA ALA A 119 19.40 -0.04 0.88
C ALA A 119 19.13 -1.56 0.80
N ALA A 120 17.91 -1.96 1.10
CA ALA A 120 17.43 -3.30 0.81
C ALA A 120 16.02 -3.27 0.19
N PHE A 121 15.74 -4.24 -0.67
CA PHE A 121 14.42 -4.45 -1.23
C PHE A 121 14.11 -5.94 -1.29
N PHE A 122 13.04 -6.34 -0.60
CA PHE A 122 12.57 -7.71 -0.54
C PHE A 122 11.29 -7.82 -1.35
N PHE A 123 11.39 -8.47 -2.50
CA PHE A 123 10.22 -8.78 -3.32
C PHE A 123 9.32 -9.78 -2.59
N SER A 124 8.01 -9.71 -2.88
CA SER A 124 7.01 -10.63 -2.33
C SER A 124 5.91 -10.84 -3.36
N ARG A 125 5.74 -12.07 -3.89
CA ARG A 125 4.68 -12.37 -4.89
C ARG A 125 3.29 -12.03 -4.37
N SER A 126 3.11 -12.15 -3.07
CA SER A 126 1.83 -11.95 -2.41
C SER A 126 1.47 -10.47 -2.25
N ASP A 127 2.44 -9.57 -2.32
CA ASP A 127 2.26 -8.15 -2.02
C ASP A 127 2.42 -7.30 -3.27
N VAL A 128 1.38 -6.57 -3.67
CA VAL A 128 1.40 -5.81 -4.93
C VAL A 128 2.28 -4.58 -4.91
N THR A 129 2.73 -4.12 -3.73
CA THR A 129 3.74 -3.05 -3.67
C THR A 129 5.16 -3.60 -3.84
N CYS A 130 5.35 -4.92 -3.72
CA CYS A 130 6.65 -5.60 -3.73
C CYS A 130 6.74 -6.72 -4.76
N ASN A 131 5.76 -6.89 -5.65
CA ASN A 131 5.75 -7.96 -6.64
C ASN A 131 6.16 -7.48 -8.05
N GLY A 132 6.57 -6.22 -8.19
CA GLY A 132 6.93 -5.59 -9.45
C GLY A 132 7.98 -4.49 -9.28
N LEU A 133 8.34 -3.81 -10.37
CA LEU A 133 9.38 -2.77 -10.39
C LEU A 133 8.85 -1.35 -10.13
N GLU A 134 7.53 -1.19 -10.09
CA GLU A 134 6.84 0.11 -10.08
C GLU A 134 7.30 1.01 -8.93
N LEU A 135 7.50 0.43 -7.75
CA LEU A 135 7.91 1.15 -6.54
C LEU A 135 9.39 0.93 -6.18
N PHE A 136 10.11 0.10 -6.94
CA PHE A 136 11.48 -0.31 -6.61
C PHE A 136 12.40 0.90 -6.46
N VAL A 137 12.47 1.74 -7.50
CA VAL A 137 13.43 2.86 -7.55
C VAL A 137 13.13 3.89 -6.48
N ALA A 138 11.86 4.27 -6.33
CA ALA A 138 11.42 5.22 -5.31
C ALA A 138 11.73 4.69 -3.88
N THR A 139 11.61 3.38 -3.66
CA THR A 139 11.95 2.76 -2.36
C THR A 139 13.43 2.84 -2.04
N ILE A 140 14.31 2.59 -3.02
CA ILE A 140 15.77 2.73 -2.83
C ILE A 140 16.14 4.21 -2.64
N ALA A 141 15.59 5.11 -3.46
CA ALA A 141 15.83 6.55 -3.35
C ALA A 141 15.37 7.10 -2.00
N TYR A 142 14.23 6.64 -1.49
CA TYR A 142 13.73 6.99 -0.16
C TYR A 142 14.72 6.56 0.93
N GLN A 143 15.21 5.32 0.89
CA GLN A 143 16.23 4.82 1.82
C GLN A 143 17.52 5.66 1.79
N PHE A 144 17.94 6.16 0.62
CA PHE A 144 19.07 7.08 0.52
C PHE A 144 18.78 8.43 1.18
N CYS A 145 17.57 8.97 1.02
CA CYS A 145 17.15 10.22 1.63
C CYS A 145 16.96 10.13 3.16
N THR A 146 16.76 8.94 3.71
CA THR A 146 16.58 8.73 5.16
C THR A 146 17.78 8.11 5.86
N SER A 147 18.78 7.65 5.11
CA SER A 147 20.03 7.11 5.66
C SER A 147 20.88 8.20 6.32
N ASP A 148 21.34 7.97 7.55
CA ASP A 148 22.21 8.94 8.25
C ASP A 148 23.48 9.30 7.48
N SER A 149 24.02 8.37 6.67
CA SER A 149 25.25 8.59 5.91
C SER A 149 25.02 9.23 4.54
N LEU A 150 23.86 9.03 3.92
CA LEU A 150 23.58 9.49 2.56
C LEU A 150 22.68 10.73 2.52
N ARG A 151 21.83 10.95 3.52
CA ARG A 151 20.76 11.96 3.48
C ARG A 151 21.27 13.37 3.21
N GLU A 152 22.38 13.79 3.83
CA GLU A 152 22.86 15.18 3.77
C GLU A 152 23.50 15.52 2.42
N ILE A 153 24.02 14.51 1.70
CA ILE A 153 24.78 14.69 0.46
C ILE A 153 23.95 14.25 -0.75
N VAL A 154 23.36 13.06 -0.70
CA VAL A 154 22.59 12.48 -1.81
C VAL A 154 21.13 12.95 -1.79
N GLY A 155 20.54 13.11 -0.61
CA GLY A 155 19.14 13.52 -0.44
C GLY A 155 18.78 14.80 -1.21
N PRO A 156 19.53 15.91 -1.08
CA PRO A 156 19.27 17.13 -1.83
C PRO A 156 19.28 16.95 -3.35
N LEU A 157 20.15 16.08 -3.88
CA LEU A 157 20.26 15.81 -5.32
C LEU A 157 19.04 15.03 -5.85
N ILE A 158 18.53 14.08 -5.06
CA ILE A 158 17.31 13.34 -5.37
C ILE A 158 16.10 14.28 -5.30
N ILE A 159 15.97 15.07 -4.24
CA ILE A 159 14.89 16.04 -4.04
C ILE A 159 14.85 17.07 -5.18
N GLU A 160 16.01 17.60 -5.58
CA GLU A 160 16.12 18.51 -6.72
C GLU A 160 15.63 17.85 -8.02
N THR A 161 15.97 16.57 -8.23
CA THR A 161 15.54 15.81 -9.42
C THR A 161 14.03 15.63 -9.46
N ILE A 162 13.39 15.31 -8.32
CA ILE A 162 11.93 15.20 -8.21
C ILE A 162 11.27 16.58 -8.39
N ARG A 163 11.84 17.63 -7.80
CA ARG A 163 11.36 19.01 -7.97
C ARG A 163 11.36 19.43 -9.44
N ALA A 164 12.42 19.09 -10.18
CA ALA A 164 12.57 19.42 -11.58
C ALA A 164 11.62 18.60 -12.48
N ASN A 165 11.23 17.40 -12.06
CA ASN A 165 10.28 16.56 -12.78
C ASN A 165 9.27 15.89 -11.82
N PRO A 166 8.17 16.58 -11.46
CA PRO A 166 7.13 16.02 -10.59
C PRO A 166 6.44 14.76 -11.15
N LYS A 167 6.58 14.49 -12.45
CA LYS A 167 6.03 13.28 -13.10
C LYS A 167 7.02 12.11 -13.11
N ILE A 168 8.16 12.20 -12.41
CA ILE A 168 9.24 11.19 -12.48
C ILE A 168 8.75 9.78 -12.14
N PHE A 169 7.85 9.62 -11.17
CA PHE A 169 7.32 8.31 -10.77
C PHE A 169 6.39 7.67 -11.82
N GLY A 170 5.91 8.44 -12.80
CA GLY A 170 5.17 7.91 -13.96
C GLY A 170 6.06 7.55 -15.16
N THR A 171 7.39 7.73 -15.06
CA THR A 171 8.33 7.38 -16.14
C THR A 171 8.77 5.92 -16.07
N SER A 172 9.48 5.44 -17.10
CA SER A 172 9.96 4.05 -17.13
C SER A 172 10.90 3.74 -15.97
N PHE A 173 10.95 2.46 -15.56
CA PHE A 173 11.89 1.95 -14.55
C PHE A 173 13.33 2.41 -14.81
N GLU A 174 13.81 2.30 -16.04
CA GLU A 174 15.16 2.69 -16.46
C GLU A 174 15.40 4.19 -16.30
N THR A 175 14.38 4.99 -16.64
CA THR A 175 14.44 6.46 -16.50
C THR A 175 14.52 6.85 -15.04
N GLN A 176 13.67 6.27 -14.19
CA GLN A 176 13.70 6.50 -12.76
C GLN A 176 15.05 6.07 -12.18
N PHE A 177 15.52 4.85 -12.49
CA PHE A 177 16.78 4.31 -11.96
C PHE A 177 17.95 5.24 -12.31
N ARG A 178 18.02 5.67 -13.57
CA ARG A 178 19.06 6.59 -14.02
C ARG A 178 18.98 7.95 -13.34
N LYS A 179 17.79 8.55 -13.26
CA LYS A 179 17.60 9.90 -12.71
C LYS A 179 17.74 9.96 -11.19
N LEU A 180 17.27 8.95 -10.47
CA LEU A 180 17.20 8.98 -9.01
C LEU A 180 18.33 8.19 -8.32
N LEU A 181 18.96 7.22 -9.00
CA LEU A 181 19.99 6.36 -8.40
C LEU A 181 21.36 6.48 -9.06
N LEU A 182 21.46 6.79 -10.37
CA LEU A 182 22.75 6.93 -11.05
C LEU A 182 23.25 8.38 -11.10
N GLU A 183 22.47 9.28 -11.69
CA GLU A 183 22.85 10.69 -11.88
C GLU A 183 23.23 11.42 -10.57
N PRO A 184 22.53 11.23 -9.44
CA PRO A 184 22.91 11.89 -8.19
C PRO A 184 24.34 11.55 -7.77
N PHE A 185 24.75 10.29 -7.89
CA PHE A 185 26.10 9.88 -7.54
C PHE A 185 27.14 10.34 -8.55
N ALA A 186 26.78 10.47 -9.83
CA ALA A 186 27.67 11.01 -10.85
C ALA A 186 28.09 12.47 -10.59
N LYS A 187 27.25 13.24 -9.89
CA LYS A 187 27.53 14.64 -9.50
C LYS A 187 28.55 14.78 -8.35
N LEU A 188 28.84 13.69 -7.62
CA LEU A 188 29.71 13.71 -6.44
C LEU A 188 31.19 13.54 -6.81
N THR A 189 32.06 14.17 -6.03
CA THR A 189 33.51 13.96 -6.07
C THR A 189 33.89 12.64 -5.36
N PRO A 190 35.06 12.04 -5.66
CA PRO A 190 35.52 10.85 -4.95
C PRO A 190 35.64 11.04 -3.42
N ALA A 191 35.96 12.25 -2.96
CA ALA A 191 36.07 12.57 -1.54
C ALA A 191 34.70 12.57 -0.85
N GLU A 192 33.66 13.11 -1.50
CA GLU A 192 32.30 13.09 -0.97
C GLU A 192 31.73 11.67 -0.91
N ARG A 193 32.13 10.79 -1.82
CA ARG A 193 31.72 9.37 -1.80
C ARG A 193 32.46 8.52 -0.76
N HIS A 194 33.50 9.05 -0.12
CA HIS A 194 34.32 8.26 0.79
C HIS A 194 33.53 7.87 2.04
N GLY A 195 33.59 6.58 2.40
CA GLY A 195 32.91 6.06 3.58
C GLY A 195 31.40 5.84 3.42
N PHE A 196 30.84 6.06 2.23
CA PHE A 196 29.42 5.76 1.99
C PHE A 196 29.12 4.25 2.16
N PRO A 197 27.94 3.89 2.69
CA PRO A 197 27.45 2.54 2.55
C PRO A 197 27.28 2.23 1.06
N TYR A 198 27.55 0.98 0.68
CA TYR A 198 27.62 0.57 -0.73
C TYR A 198 26.93 -0.76 -1.03
N LEU A 199 26.40 -1.47 -0.03
CA LEU A 199 25.68 -2.73 -0.24
C LEU A 199 24.21 -2.45 -0.53
N ILE A 200 23.71 -2.95 -1.66
CA ILE A 200 22.28 -3.04 -1.96
C ILE A 200 21.87 -4.51 -1.94
N VAL A 201 20.92 -4.87 -1.08
CA VAL A 201 20.39 -6.24 -0.97
C VAL A 201 19.05 -6.34 -1.69
N ILE A 202 18.94 -7.31 -2.59
CA ILE A 202 17.74 -7.62 -3.35
C ILE A 202 17.38 -9.07 -3.06
N ASP A 203 16.28 -9.31 -2.38
CA ASP A 203 15.80 -10.66 -2.10
C ASP A 203 14.54 -10.99 -2.91
N GLY A 204 14.47 -12.23 -3.39
CA GLY A 204 13.30 -12.75 -4.09
C GLY A 204 13.11 -12.17 -5.48
N LEU A 205 14.14 -11.96 -6.30
CA LEU A 205 13.92 -11.45 -7.68
C LEU A 205 12.93 -12.33 -8.49
N ASP A 206 12.90 -13.64 -8.23
CA ASP A 206 11.90 -14.58 -8.79
C ASP A 206 10.46 -14.33 -8.29
N GLU A 207 10.29 -13.49 -7.27
CA GLU A 207 9.01 -13.04 -6.75
C GLU A 207 8.45 -11.81 -7.48
N CYS A 208 9.23 -11.20 -8.38
CA CYS A 208 8.70 -10.26 -9.37
C CYS A 208 7.84 -11.03 -10.39
N ILE A 209 6.55 -10.72 -10.46
CA ILE A 209 5.56 -11.57 -11.17
C ILE A 209 5.72 -11.58 -12.69
N ASP A 210 6.31 -10.54 -13.26
CA ASP A 210 6.52 -10.40 -14.70
C ASP A 210 7.95 -10.79 -15.08
N PRO A 211 8.16 -11.90 -15.83
CA PRO A 211 9.50 -12.32 -16.26
C PRO A 211 10.27 -11.25 -17.02
N ARG A 212 9.59 -10.43 -17.84
CA ARG A 212 10.24 -9.32 -18.57
C ARG A 212 10.76 -8.25 -17.63
N SER A 213 10.05 -8.00 -16.53
CA SER A 213 10.51 -7.07 -15.50
C SER A 213 11.76 -7.60 -14.79
N GLN A 214 11.87 -8.91 -14.56
CA GLN A 214 13.11 -9.51 -14.03
C GLN A 214 14.30 -9.31 -14.99
N GLU A 215 14.09 -9.52 -16.30
CA GLU A 215 15.10 -9.28 -17.33
C GLU A 215 15.53 -7.81 -17.37
N ARG A 216 14.57 -6.88 -17.47
CA ARG A 216 14.81 -5.42 -17.47
C ARG A 216 15.54 -4.94 -16.23
N PHE A 217 15.22 -5.53 -15.06
CA PHE A 217 15.93 -5.25 -13.82
C PHE A 217 17.42 -5.58 -13.97
N LEU A 218 17.75 -6.80 -14.41
CA LEU A 218 19.12 -7.26 -14.56
C LEU A 218 19.87 -6.50 -15.65
N GLU A 219 19.24 -6.21 -16.79
CA GLU A 219 19.82 -5.35 -17.83
C GLU A 219 20.19 -3.96 -17.29
N THR A 220 19.30 -3.36 -16.48
CA THR A 220 19.55 -2.05 -15.86
C THR A 220 20.68 -2.11 -14.83
N ILE A 221 20.80 -3.20 -14.06
CA ILE A 221 21.93 -3.42 -13.15
C ILE A 221 23.24 -3.59 -13.94
N GLY A 222 23.23 -4.36 -15.03
CA GLY A 222 24.39 -4.52 -15.92
C GLY A 222 24.84 -3.17 -16.48
N TYR A 223 23.90 -2.37 -16.99
CA TYR A 223 24.16 -1.00 -17.45
C TYR A 223 24.75 -0.11 -16.34
N ALA A 224 24.19 -0.16 -15.13
CA ALA A 224 24.65 0.63 -13.99
C ALA A 224 26.09 0.31 -13.57
N ILE A 225 26.49 -0.97 -13.69
CA ILE A 225 27.86 -1.43 -13.37
C ILE A 225 28.85 -1.03 -14.46
N ALA A 226 28.42 -1.10 -15.73
CA ALA A 226 29.23 -0.69 -16.87
C ALA A 226 29.29 0.83 -17.06
N PHE A 227 28.52 1.60 -16.28
CA PHE A 227 28.40 3.04 -16.43
C PHE A 227 29.75 3.75 -16.20
N SER A 228 30.07 4.70 -17.07
CA SER A 228 31.39 5.35 -17.14
C SER A 228 31.73 6.24 -15.95
N THR A 229 30.76 6.55 -15.08
CA THR A 229 30.98 7.29 -13.83
C THR A 229 30.90 6.36 -12.63
N PRO A 230 31.59 6.66 -11.51
CA PRO A 230 31.69 5.72 -10.40
C PRO A 230 30.33 5.56 -9.70
N PHE A 231 29.56 4.57 -10.14
CA PHE A 231 28.50 4.01 -9.34
C PHE A 231 29.17 3.26 -8.17
N PRO A 232 28.84 3.52 -6.89
CA PRO A 232 29.59 2.93 -5.78
C PRO A 232 29.06 1.57 -5.31
N PHE A 233 27.87 1.16 -5.75
CA PHE A 233 27.15 0.06 -5.12
C PHE A 233 27.52 -1.34 -5.60
N ILE A 234 27.53 -2.29 -4.67
CA ILE A 234 27.52 -3.73 -4.96
C ILE A 234 26.14 -4.30 -4.66
N PHE A 235 25.76 -5.35 -5.39
CA PHE A 235 24.43 -5.95 -5.32
C PHE A 235 24.50 -7.39 -4.84
N LEU A 236 23.86 -7.69 -3.71
CA LEU A 236 23.51 -9.06 -3.36
C LEU A 236 22.12 -9.35 -3.91
N ILE A 237 22.02 -10.24 -4.89
CA ILE A 237 20.75 -10.64 -5.49
C ILE A 237 20.47 -12.08 -5.09
N CYS A 238 19.35 -12.31 -4.42
CA CYS A 238 18.89 -13.63 -4.03
C CYS A 238 17.67 -14.03 -4.86
N SER A 239 17.71 -15.21 -5.50
CA SER A 239 16.56 -15.69 -6.28
C SER A 239 16.56 -17.20 -6.50
N ARG A 240 15.46 -17.75 -7.03
CA ARG A 240 15.49 -19.03 -7.74
C ARG A 240 16.23 -18.88 -9.08
N PRO A 241 16.86 -19.96 -9.58
CA PRO A 241 17.48 -19.97 -10.91
C PRO A 241 16.43 -20.18 -12.02
N GLU A 242 15.39 -19.34 -12.05
CA GLU A 242 14.42 -19.36 -13.15
C GLU A 242 15.13 -19.02 -14.48
N PRO A 243 14.73 -19.63 -15.62
CA PRO A 243 15.48 -19.54 -16.88
C PRO A 243 15.85 -18.11 -17.26
N GLN A 244 14.88 -17.19 -17.24
CA GLN A 244 15.08 -15.79 -17.59
C GLN A 244 16.14 -15.10 -16.71
N ILE A 245 16.16 -15.36 -15.40
CA ILE A 245 17.14 -14.78 -14.48
C ILE A 245 18.54 -15.34 -14.76
N ARG A 246 18.64 -16.67 -14.93
CA ARG A 246 19.91 -17.33 -15.21
C ARG A 246 20.48 -16.82 -16.53
N ASP A 247 19.67 -16.80 -17.57
CA ASP A 247 20.07 -16.41 -18.93
C ASP A 247 20.47 -14.93 -18.98
N SER A 248 19.80 -14.04 -18.23
CA SER A 248 20.23 -12.64 -18.07
C SER A 248 21.59 -12.50 -17.39
N PHE A 249 21.87 -13.30 -16.36
CA PHE A 249 23.19 -13.28 -15.70
C PHE A 249 24.31 -13.87 -16.58
N ASP A 250 23.97 -14.72 -17.53
CA ASP A 250 24.93 -15.30 -18.50
C ASP A 250 25.30 -14.32 -19.61
N ASN A 251 24.67 -13.14 -19.66
CA ASN A 251 25.03 -12.05 -20.57
C ASN A 251 26.45 -11.49 -20.30
N ALA A 252 27.11 -11.04 -21.36
CA ALA A 252 28.46 -10.47 -21.33
C ALA A 252 28.61 -9.28 -20.37
N ASP A 253 27.53 -8.52 -20.12
CA ASP A 253 27.53 -7.38 -19.19
C ASP A 253 27.93 -7.78 -17.76
N PHE A 254 27.71 -9.04 -17.38
CA PHE A 254 28.05 -9.59 -16.06
C PHE A 254 29.34 -10.40 -16.02
N ALA A 255 29.98 -10.67 -17.17
CA ALA A 255 31.03 -11.68 -17.33
C ALA A 255 32.24 -11.52 -16.37
N THR A 256 32.60 -10.27 -16.02
CA THR A 256 33.72 -9.98 -15.12
C THR A 256 33.29 -9.51 -13.73
N SER A 257 31.99 -9.22 -13.54
CA SER A 257 31.48 -8.51 -12.37
C SER A 257 30.52 -9.33 -11.52
N LEU A 258 30.31 -10.62 -11.83
CA LEU A 258 29.36 -11.50 -11.16
C LEU A 258 30.04 -12.70 -10.47
N LYS A 259 29.72 -12.90 -9.19
CA LYS A 259 29.96 -14.15 -8.44
C LYS A 259 28.64 -14.89 -8.25
N ARG A 260 28.69 -16.22 -8.28
CA ARG A 260 27.52 -17.09 -8.12
C ARG A 260 27.75 -18.06 -6.99
N LEU A 261 26.77 -18.21 -6.12
CA LEU A 261 26.76 -19.23 -5.08
C LEU A 261 25.43 -19.94 -5.07
N THR A 262 25.47 -21.25 -5.34
CA THR A 262 24.32 -22.11 -5.18
C THR A 262 24.24 -22.54 -3.72
N ILE A 263 23.07 -22.40 -3.11
CA ILE A 263 22.77 -23.06 -1.85
C ILE A 263 22.46 -24.52 -2.16
N SER A 264 23.48 -25.37 -2.15
CA SER A 264 23.36 -26.83 -2.26
C SER A 264 23.55 -27.49 -0.88
N ASP A 265 22.88 -28.63 -0.68
CA ASP A 265 22.74 -29.26 0.62
C ASP A 265 23.87 -30.17 1.01
N THR A 266 24.39 -29.93 2.22
CA THR A 266 24.96 -31.00 3.07
C THR A 266 24.77 -30.77 4.58
N THR A 267 24.28 -29.60 5.02
CA THR A 267 24.35 -29.24 6.46
C THR A 267 23.02 -28.76 7.04
N ILE A 268 21.93 -29.51 6.86
CA ILE A 268 20.80 -29.43 7.81
C ILE A 268 21.25 -30.12 9.10
N ARG A 269 21.95 -29.40 9.97
CA ARG A 269 22.03 -29.82 11.38
C ARG A 269 20.66 -29.49 11.99
N PHE A 270 19.84 -30.51 12.24
CA PHE A 270 18.57 -30.42 12.96
C PHE A 270 18.82 -29.98 14.42
N LEU A 271 19.15 -28.70 14.60
CA LEU A 271 19.51 -28.12 15.89
C LEU A 271 18.30 -27.89 16.79
N GLY A 272 17.08 -27.89 16.23
CA GLY A 272 15.83 -27.68 16.96
C GLY A 272 15.49 -28.75 18.01
N PHE A 273 16.09 -29.94 17.94
CA PHE A 273 15.94 -30.98 18.98
C PHE A 273 17.08 -30.97 20.01
N THR A 274 18.07 -30.08 19.89
CA THR A 274 19.33 -30.20 20.63
C THR A 274 19.60 -29.12 21.67
N SER A 275 18.80 -28.05 21.80
CA SER A 275 18.98 -27.07 22.87
C SER A 275 17.70 -26.75 23.64
N GLU A 276 17.77 -27.08 24.94
CA GLU A 276 17.02 -26.55 26.08
C GLU A 276 15.54 -26.96 26.25
N ALA A 277 15.36 -28.18 26.79
CA ALA A 277 14.71 -28.47 28.07
C ALA A 277 14.26 -29.95 28.13
N ASP A 278 14.98 -30.76 28.91
CA ASP A 278 14.54 -32.02 29.53
C ASP A 278 13.79 -33.09 28.71
N TYR A 279 14.27 -33.44 27.51
CA TYR A 279 13.90 -34.67 26.78
C TYR A 279 15.15 -35.49 26.42
N LYS A 280 15.72 -36.24 27.38
CA LYS A 280 17.09 -36.81 27.31
C LYS A 280 17.40 -37.82 26.18
N SER A 281 16.47 -38.16 25.30
CA SER A 281 16.73 -39.06 24.17
C SER A 281 15.71 -38.99 23.02
N TRP A 282 14.74 -38.08 23.08
CA TRP A 282 13.67 -37.97 22.08
C TRP A 282 13.98 -36.82 21.10
N PRO A 283 13.75 -36.97 19.78
CA PRO A 283 13.13 -38.11 19.09
C PRO A 283 14.09 -39.26 18.74
N GLY A 284 15.37 -39.15 19.10
CA GLY A 284 16.40 -40.14 18.79
C GLY A 284 17.14 -39.83 17.48
N LYS A 285 18.41 -40.23 17.39
CA LYS A 285 19.26 -39.89 16.23
C LYS A 285 18.73 -40.44 14.91
N ASP A 286 18.19 -41.66 14.91
CA ASP A 286 17.70 -42.31 13.69
C ASP A 286 16.49 -41.57 13.12
N VAL A 287 15.58 -41.10 13.98
CA VAL A 287 14.44 -40.27 13.58
C VAL A 287 14.91 -38.93 13.03
N ILE A 288 15.91 -38.31 13.66
CA ILE A 288 16.50 -37.06 13.13
C ILE A 288 17.11 -37.30 11.74
N TRP A 289 17.84 -38.41 11.54
CA TRP A 289 18.42 -38.75 10.25
C TRP A 289 17.35 -38.99 9.18
N ASP A 290 16.25 -39.65 9.52
CA ASP A 290 15.11 -39.82 8.61
C ASP A 290 14.50 -38.46 8.21
N LEU A 291 14.27 -37.57 9.17
CA LEU A 291 13.77 -36.22 8.87
C LEU A 291 14.75 -35.39 8.04
N VAL A 292 16.07 -35.51 8.27
CA VAL A 292 17.12 -34.86 7.45
C VAL A 292 17.05 -35.38 6.02
N TRP A 293 16.94 -36.70 5.86
CA TRP A 293 16.84 -37.36 4.55
C TRP A 293 15.60 -36.89 3.79
N ARG A 294 14.43 -36.91 4.44
CA ARG A 294 13.16 -36.46 3.88
C ARG A 294 13.12 -34.96 3.58
N ALA A 295 13.79 -34.14 4.40
CA ALA A 295 13.92 -32.72 4.09
C ALA A 295 14.62 -32.51 2.74
N SER A 296 15.52 -33.42 2.33
CA SER A 296 16.28 -33.33 1.06
C SER A 296 16.83 -31.93 0.85
N GLY A 297 17.30 -31.30 1.94
CA GLY A 297 17.85 -29.96 1.91
C GLY A 297 16.92 -28.76 2.08
N GLN A 298 15.62 -29.00 2.08
CA GLN A 298 14.61 -27.99 2.24
C GLN A 298 14.46 -27.65 3.73
N PHE A 299 15.14 -26.60 4.19
CA PHE A 299 15.02 -26.10 5.57
C PHE A 299 13.58 -25.80 5.96
N ILE A 300 12.76 -25.41 4.98
CA ILE A 300 11.32 -25.26 5.16
C ILE A 300 10.65 -26.53 5.70
N PHE A 301 11.01 -27.72 5.20
CA PHE A 301 10.44 -28.97 5.69
C PHE A 301 10.73 -29.13 7.18
N ALA A 302 11.99 -28.98 7.58
CA ALA A 302 12.40 -29.08 8.98
C ALA A 302 11.72 -28.03 9.88
N ALA A 303 11.68 -26.77 9.43
CA ALA A 303 11.02 -25.68 10.17
C ALA A 303 9.51 -25.91 10.31
N THR A 304 8.84 -26.37 9.25
CA THR A 304 7.41 -26.70 9.28
C THR A 304 7.14 -27.91 10.17
N VAL A 305 8.00 -28.95 10.18
CA VAL A 305 7.90 -30.09 11.11
C VAL A 305 8.02 -29.63 12.55
N ILE A 306 9.02 -28.80 12.88
CA ILE A 306 9.23 -28.27 14.24
C ILE A 306 8.00 -27.46 14.69
N LYS A 307 7.50 -26.54 13.85
CA LYS A 307 6.28 -25.80 14.17
C LYS A 307 5.06 -26.70 14.27
N TYR A 308 4.96 -27.73 13.44
CA TYR A 308 3.87 -28.70 13.51
C TYR A 308 3.91 -29.46 14.84
N ILE A 309 5.03 -30.01 15.29
CA ILE A 309 5.05 -30.73 16.57
C ILE A 309 4.84 -29.80 17.78
N ASP A 310 5.12 -28.51 17.65
CA ASP A 310 4.90 -27.49 18.67
C ASP A 310 3.43 -27.05 18.72
N THR A 311 2.60 -27.82 19.42
CA THR A 311 1.16 -27.57 19.63
C THR A 311 0.80 -27.80 21.10
N ARG A 312 -0.17 -27.06 21.61
CA ARG A 312 -0.64 -27.17 23.01
C ARG A 312 -1.67 -28.29 23.22
N ASP A 313 -2.30 -28.76 22.15
CA ASP A 313 -3.48 -29.64 22.23
C ASP A 313 -3.16 -31.13 22.06
N GLU A 314 -1.95 -31.47 21.62
CA GLU A 314 -1.52 -32.85 21.30
C GLU A 314 -0.07 -33.09 21.73
N LEU A 315 0.27 -34.35 22.03
CA LEU A 315 1.64 -34.72 22.39
C LEU A 315 2.57 -34.62 21.17
N PRO A 316 3.75 -33.97 21.28
CA PRO A 316 4.73 -33.88 20.19
C PRO A 316 5.15 -35.23 19.62
N GLN A 317 5.16 -36.28 20.45
CA GLN A 317 5.47 -37.65 20.08
C GLN A 317 4.47 -38.21 19.06
N ASP A 318 3.18 -37.98 19.27
CA ASP A 318 2.12 -38.50 18.40
C ASP A 318 2.10 -37.76 17.07
N ARG A 319 2.26 -36.42 17.10
CA ARG A 319 2.40 -35.58 15.90
C ARG A 319 3.59 -35.99 15.05
N LEU A 320 4.74 -36.22 15.69
CA LEU A 320 5.94 -36.67 14.99
C LEU A 320 5.74 -38.07 14.38
N LYS A 321 5.13 -38.99 15.13
CA LYS A 321 4.81 -40.33 14.62
C LYS A 321 3.89 -40.26 13.40
N THR A 322 2.91 -39.38 13.40
CA THR A 322 2.06 -39.12 12.23
C THR A 322 2.89 -38.73 11.02
N ILE A 323 3.83 -37.78 11.16
CA ILE A 323 4.72 -37.38 10.06
C ILE A 323 5.56 -38.55 9.55
N LEU A 324 6.16 -39.35 10.45
CA LEU A 324 6.99 -40.50 10.09
C LEU A 324 6.19 -41.63 9.43
N MET A 325 4.91 -41.74 9.73
CA MET A 325 4.01 -42.75 9.15
C MET A 325 3.42 -42.33 7.79
N ILE A 326 3.66 -41.11 7.33
CA ILE A 326 3.22 -40.68 5.99
C ILE A 326 4.00 -41.50 4.95
N GLN A 327 3.36 -42.54 4.43
CA GLN A 327 3.76 -43.25 3.21
C GLN A 327 2.76 -42.85 2.14
N ALA A 328 3.23 -42.48 0.94
CA ALA A 328 2.29 -42.07 -0.09
C ALA A 328 1.65 -43.27 -0.79
N ASP A 329 0.38 -43.09 -1.15
CA ASP A 329 -0.22 -43.80 -2.27
C ASP A 329 0.26 -43.15 -3.57
N GLY A 330 1.19 -43.81 -4.25
CA GLY A 330 1.67 -43.44 -5.59
C GLY A 330 2.93 -42.55 -5.63
N ILE A 331 3.70 -42.73 -6.72
CA ILE A 331 4.85 -41.90 -7.06
C ILE A 331 4.30 -40.56 -7.56
N SER A 332 4.52 -39.48 -6.83
CA SER A 332 4.28 -38.13 -7.33
C SER A 332 5.59 -37.61 -7.91
N ASP A 333 5.55 -37.13 -9.16
CA ASP A 333 6.70 -36.54 -9.88
C ASP A 333 7.11 -35.15 -9.34
N SER A 334 6.58 -34.74 -8.17
CA SER A 334 6.90 -33.45 -7.57
C SER A 334 8.35 -33.41 -7.10
N PRO A 335 9.13 -32.37 -7.46
CA PRO A 335 10.47 -32.17 -6.92
C PRO A 335 10.48 -31.84 -5.41
N TYR A 336 9.29 -31.61 -4.83
CA TYR A 336 9.07 -31.28 -3.42
C TYR A 336 8.24 -32.34 -2.69
N TYR A 337 8.31 -33.60 -3.14
CA TYR A 337 7.46 -34.71 -2.68
C TYR A 337 7.21 -34.78 -1.16
N ASP A 338 8.26 -34.85 -0.34
CA ASP A 338 8.13 -34.93 1.12
C ASP A 338 7.50 -33.67 1.73
N LEU A 339 7.78 -32.50 1.17
CA LEU A 339 7.18 -31.23 1.60
C LEU A 339 5.68 -31.19 1.25
N ASP A 340 5.31 -31.68 0.06
CA ASP A 340 3.91 -31.78 -0.36
C ASP A 340 3.13 -32.75 0.52
N LEU A 341 3.74 -33.88 0.90
CA LEU A 341 3.18 -34.83 1.85
C LEU A 341 2.96 -34.19 3.23
N LEU A 342 3.94 -33.41 3.72
CA LEU A 342 3.81 -32.68 4.97
C LEU A 342 2.66 -31.66 4.90
N TYR A 343 2.52 -30.92 3.81
CA TYR A 343 1.42 -29.97 3.63
C TYR A 343 0.05 -30.66 3.57
N ARG A 344 -0.07 -31.76 2.83
CA ARG A 344 -1.31 -32.58 2.82
C ARG A 344 -1.64 -33.08 4.23
N GLN A 345 -0.65 -33.55 4.99
CA GLN A 345 -0.88 -33.98 6.37
C GLN A 345 -1.38 -32.84 7.26
N ILE A 346 -0.78 -31.65 7.17
CA ILE A 346 -1.22 -30.47 7.92
C ILE A 346 -2.68 -30.14 7.58
N LEU A 347 -3.01 -30.08 6.29
CA LEU A 347 -4.37 -29.76 5.84
C LEU A 347 -5.38 -30.84 6.21
N SER A 348 -4.98 -32.12 6.24
CA SER A 348 -5.86 -33.23 6.65
C SER A 348 -6.33 -33.13 8.11
N THR A 349 -5.63 -32.35 8.95
CA THR A 349 -6.06 -32.10 10.34
C THR A 349 -7.23 -31.11 10.44
N CYS A 350 -7.58 -30.42 9.35
CA CYS A 350 -8.70 -29.50 9.29
C CYS A 350 -10.01 -30.24 9.00
N SER A 351 -10.80 -30.52 10.05
CA SER A 351 -12.09 -31.23 9.92
C SER A 351 -13.19 -30.46 9.17
N ARG A 352 -13.01 -29.15 8.94
CA ARG A 352 -13.99 -28.24 8.31
C ARG A 352 -13.40 -27.53 7.10
N TRP A 353 -12.96 -28.31 6.11
CA TRP A 353 -12.35 -27.78 4.89
C TRP A 353 -13.26 -26.77 4.17
N ASP A 354 -14.57 -26.95 4.21
CA ASP A 354 -15.59 -26.02 3.69
C ASP A 354 -15.45 -24.59 4.25
N ARG A 355 -14.93 -24.45 5.47
CA ARG A 355 -14.68 -23.14 6.11
C ARG A 355 -13.26 -22.64 5.95
N VAL A 356 -12.28 -23.54 5.85
CA VAL A 356 -10.87 -23.20 5.65
C VAL A 356 -10.65 -22.70 4.22
N TYR A 357 -11.23 -23.39 3.23
CA TYR A 357 -11.03 -23.13 1.81
C TYR A 357 -11.31 -21.67 1.41
N PRO A 358 -12.45 -21.03 1.78
CA PRO A 358 -12.69 -19.64 1.42
C PRO A 358 -11.65 -18.67 1.98
N ILE A 359 -11.14 -18.94 3.19
CA ILE A 359 -10.10 -18.11 3.81
C ILE A 359 -8.80 -18.26 3.03
N LEU A 360 -8.35 -19.48 2.78
CA LEU A 360 -7.13 -19.73 2.00
C LEU A 360 -7.24 -19.13 0.60
N ARG A 361 -8.41 -19.23 -0.04
CA ARG A 361 -8.67 -18.67 -1.36
C ARG A 361 -8.46 -17.15 -1.38
N VAL A 362 -8.91 -16.44 -0.34
CA VAL A 362 -8.64 -15.00 -0.18
C VAL A 362 -7.15 -14.74 0.02
N LEU A 363 -6.47 -15.53 0.86
CA LEU A 363 -5.04 -15.32 1.17
C LEU A 363 -4.11 -15.59 -0.03
N VAL A 364 -4.39 -16.61 -0.86
CA VAL A 364 -3.59 -16.92 -2.05
C VAL A 364 -3.88 -16.00 -3.24
N THR A 365 -4.98 -15.25 -3.19
CA THR A 365 -5.35 -14.31 -4.25
C THR A 365 -4.57 -13.01 -4.08
N PRO A 366 -3.83 -12.54 -5.11
CA PRO A 366 -3.18 -11.23 -5.07
C PRO A 366 -4.23 -10.11 -5.03
N HIS A 367 -3.90 -9.00 -4.38
CA HIS A 367 -4.77 -7.84 -4.35
C HIS A 367 -4.90 -7.24 -5.76
N PHE A 368 -6.11 -7.03 -6.27
CA PHE A 368 -6.29 -6.28 -7.52
C PHE A 368 -6.38 -4.79 -7.20
N SER A 369 -5.23 -4.09 -7.24
CA SER A 369 -5.18 -2.64 -7.08
C SER A 369 -5.82 -1.96 -8.29
N LEU A 370 -6.91 -1.21 -8.06
CA LEU A 370 -7.65 -0.47 -9.10
C LEU A 370 -7.38 1.05 -9.02
N HIS A 371 -6.36 1.47 -8.27
CA HIS A 371 -6.11 2.88 -7.96
C HIS A 371 -5.72 3.70 -9.20
N SER A 372 -6.63 4.53 -9.69
CA SER A 372 -6.38 5.50 -10.78
C SER A 372 -6.18 6.93 -10.29
N LEU A 373 -6.11 7.19 -8.97
CA LEU A 373 -5.95 8.53 -8.41
C LEU A 373 -4.71 8.63 -7.50
N PRO A 374 -3.89 9.69 -7.62
CA PRO A 374 -2.77 9.92 -6.74
C PRO A 374 -3.30 10.23 -5.34
N LEU A 375 -3.06 9.32 -4.40
CA LEU A 375 -3.38 9.49 -3.00
C LEU A 375 -2.46 10.56 -2.40
N SER A 376 -3.02 11.40 -1.54
CA SER A 376 -2.24 12.37 -0.76
C SER A 376 -1.28 11.65 0.22
N PRO A 377 -0.23 12.33 0.71
CA PRO A 377 0.73 11.72 1.65
C PRO A 377 0.12 11.17 2.94
N PHE A 378 -1.05 11.68 3.36
CA PHE A 378 -1.79 11.20 4.54
C PHE A 378 -2.52 9.87 4.28
N GLU A 379 -2.85 9.59 3.02
CA GLU A 379 -3.55 8.37 2.58
C GLU A 379 -2.57 7.23 2.25
N SER A 380 -1.31 7.58 1.95
CA SER A 380 -0.24 6.66 1.54
C SER A 380 0.19 5.63 2.59
N SER A 381 0.17 5.95 3.89
CA SER A 381 0.70 5.03 4.91
C SER A 381 -0.34 4.08 5.50
N ALA A 382 -1.64 4.41 5.43
CA ALA A 382 -2.70 3.64 6.09
C ALA A 382 -3.53 2.76 5.13
N ILE A 383 -3.52 3.05 3.83
CA ILE A 383 -4.51 2.50 2.88
C ILE A 383 -3.88 1.51 1.87
N ARG A 384 -2.55 1.46 1.76
CA ARG A 384 -1.88 0.57 0.80
C ARG A 384 -1.84 -0.88 1.30
N CYS A 385 -2.58 -1.74 0.61
CA CYS A 385 -2.49 -3.21 0.53
C CYS A 385 -2.75 -4.05 1.80
N SER A 386 -2.54 -3.52 3.00
CA SER A 386 -2.67 -4.29 4.25
C SER A 386 -4.13 -4.41 4.76
N ILE A 387 -5.07 -3.61 4.26
CA ILE A 387 -6.41 -3.65 4.85
C ILE A 387 -7.21 -4.89 4.47
N LEU A 388 -7.05 -5.43 3.26
CA LEU A 388 -7.95 -6.47 2.75
C LEU A 388 -7.56 -7.90 3.17
N ARG A 389 -6.35 -8.10 3.71
CA ARG A 389 -5.91 -9.37 4.29
C ARG A 389 -5.81 -9.33 5.81
N SER A 390 -6.20 -8.22 6.43
CA SER A 390 -6.26 -8.13 7.89
C SER A 390 -7.24 -9.15 8.46
N LYS A 391 -6.96 -9.59 9.69
CA LYS A 391 -7.82 -10.50 10.44
C LYS A 391 -9.28 -10.02 10.46
N LEU A 392 -9.48 -8.74 10.77
CA LEU A 392 -10.77 -8.06 10.77
C LEU A 392 -11.46 -8.12 9.41
N THR A 393 -10.74 -7.79 8.34
CA THR A 393 -11.33 -7.67 7.01
C THR A 393 -11.67 -9.02 6.42
N VAL A 394 -10.80 -10.02 6.55
CA VAL A 394 -11.09 -11.39 6.10
C VAL A 394 -12.30 -11.95 6.83
N ALA A 395 -12.40 -11.70 8.14
CA ALA A 395 -13.59 -12.07 8.92
C ALA A 395 -14.87 -11.39 8.40
N LYS A 396 -14.83 -10.07 8.13
CA LYS A 396 -15.99 -9.32 7.59
C LYS A 396 -16.35 -9.77 6.17
N LEU A 397 -15.36 -9.98 5.30
CA LEU A 397 -15.53 -10.42 3.91
C LEU A 397 -16.27 -11.75 3.85
N LEU A 398 -15.89 -12.68 4.73
CA LEU A 398 -16.44 -14.04 4.79
C LEU A 398 -17.60 -14.18 5.79
N LYS A 399 -18.10 -13.07 6.36
CA LYS A 399 -19.20 -13.03 7.34
C LYS A 399 -18.96 -13.94 8.56
N LEU A 400 -17.72 -14.02 9.04
CA LEU A 400 -17.32 -14.81 10.20
C LEU A 400 -17.65 -14.06 11.50
N ARG A 401 -17.97 -14.78 12.57
CA ARG A 401 -18.13 -14.19 13.91
C ARG A 401 -16.75 -13.95 14.52
N ALA A 402 -16.68 -13.08 15.52
CA ALA A 402 -15.45 -12.88 16.29
C ALA A 402 -14.95 -14.23 16.85
N GLY A 403 -13.66 -14.54 16.65
CA GLY A 403 -13.04 -15.81 17.06
C GLY A 403 -13.23 -16.99 16.11
N ASP A 404 -14.15 -16.92 15.13
CA ASP A 404 -14.36 -18.02 14.18
C ASP A 404 -13.12 -18.22 13.30
N LEU A 405 -12.45 -17.13 12.87
CA LEU A 405 -11.29 -17.20 11.99
C LEU A 405 -10.13 -17.96 12.65
N GLU A 406 -9.79 -17.61 13.89
CA GLU A 406 -8.73 -18.25 14.67
C GLU A 406 -9.06 -19.71 14.95
N THR A 407 -10.34 -19.99 15.25
CA THR A 407 -10.80 -21.36 15.47
C THR A 407 -10.64 -22.20 14.19
N ILE A 408 -11.04 -21.66 13.03
CA ILE A 408 -10.96 -22.33 11.73
C ILE A 408 -9.50 -22.58 11.31
N LEU A 409 -8.62 -21.60 11.53
CA LEU A 409 -7.21 -21.66 11.12
C LEU A 409 -6.27 -22.24 12.20
N SER A 410 -6.78 -22.57 13.40
CA SER A 410 -6.00 -23.02 14.56
C SER A 410 -5.04 -24.18 14.28
N ARG A 411 -5.39 -25.06 13.35
CA ARG A 411 -4.58 -26.23 12.97
C ARG A 411 -3.51 -25.96 11.91
N LEU A 412 -3.46 -24.73 11.38
CA LEU A 412 -2.56 -24.32 10.31
C LEU A 412 -1.38 -23.45 10.79
N HIS A 413 -1.11 -23.38 12.10
CA HIS A 413 -0.07 -22.52 12.66
C HIS A 413 1.36 -22.79 12.15
N SER A 414 1.61 -23.99 11.62
CA SER A 414 2.90 -24.34 11.00
C SER A 414 3.11 -23.72 9.62
N VAL A 415 2.05 -23.25 8.97
CA VAL A 415 2.06 -22.69 7.60
C VAL A 415 1.40 -21.31 7.49
N ILE A 416 0.61 -20.90 8.49
CA ILE A 416 -0.07 -19.61 8.56
C ILE A 416 0.21 -18.96 9.92
N HIS A 417 0.52 -17.67 9.88
CA HIS A 417 0.61 -16.82 11.05
C HIS A 417 -0.64 -15.94 11.13
N ILE A 418 -1.32 -16.00 12.28
CA ILE A 418 -2.46 -15.15 12.60
C ILE A 418 -1.96 -14.14 13.63
N PRO A 419 -1.98 -12.83 13.31
CA PRO A 419 -1.56 -11.81 14.26
C PRO A 419 -2.53 -11.69 15.44
N GLU A 420 -2.03 -11.19 16.57
CA GLU A 420 -2.87 -10.89 17.74
C GLU A 420 -3.81 -9.70 17.47
N ASP A 421 -3.27 -8.67 16.80
CA ASP A 421 -4.01 -7.46 16.44
C ASP A 421 -4.98 -7.73 15.27
N GLU A 422 -6.22 -7.23 15.40
CA GLU A 422 -7.27 -7.38 14.38
C GLU A 422 -6.95 -6.70 13.04
N ASP A 423 -6.12 -5.67 13.09
CA ASP A 423 -5.84 -4.80 11.94
C ASP A 423 -4.60 -5.24 11.16
N LYS A 424 -3.92 -6.30 11.63
CA LYS A 424 -2.74 -6.87 10.99
C LYS A 424 -3.11 -8.00 10.04
N ASP A 425 -2.27 -8.18 9.04
CA ASP A 425 -2.45 -9.17 7.99
C ASP A 425 -2.24 -10.60 8.47
N ILE A 426 -3.08 -11.50 7.94
CA ILE A 426 -2.84 -12.93 8.04
C ILE A 426 -1.78 -13.28 7.00
N HIS A 427 -0.71 -13.94 7.45
CA HIS A 427 0.42 -14.27 6.59
C HIS A 427 0.51 -15.77 6.36
N ILE A 428 0.58 -16.17 5.09
CA ILE A 428 1.10 -17.49 4.74
C ILE A 428 2.62 -17.43 4.96
N LEU A 429 3.12 -18.27 5.86
CA LEU A 429 4.51 -18.21 6.32
C LEU A 429 5.53 -18.45 5.20
N HIS A 430 5.13 -19.21 4.18
CA HIS A 430 6.05 -19.76 3.19
C HIS A 430 5.44 -19.76 1.79
N ALA A 431 6.14 -19.15 0.83
CA ALA A 431 5.71 -19.11 -0.58
C ALA A 431 5.50 -20.51 -1.17
N SER A 432 6.28 -21.51 -0.74
CA SER A 432 6.13 -22.92 -1.16
C SER A 432 4.75 -23.51 -0.81
N PHE A 433 4.12 -23.06 0.28
CA PHE A 433 2.77 -23.49 0.65
C PHE A 433 1.71 -22.87 -0.27
N THR A 434 1.84 -21.58 -0.59
CA THR A 434 1.01 -20.92 -1.60
C THR A 434 1.14 -21.62 -2.96
N GLU A 435 2.35 -21.94 -3.39
CA GLU A 435 2.60 -22.68 -4.64
C GLU A 435 1.98 -24.09 -4.63
N PHE A 436 2.07 -24.80 -3.50
CA PHE A 436 1.41 -26.08 -3.32
C PHE A 436 -0.11 -25.96 -3.47
N LEU A 437 -0.74 -25.00 -2.80
CA LEU A 437 -2.19 -24.76 -2.87
C LEU A 437 -2.67 -24.38 -4.29
N LEU A 438 -1.82 -23.69 -5.06
CA LEU A 438 -2.10 -23.24 -6.43
C LEU A 438 -1.82 -24.28 -7.51
N ASP A 439 -1.31 -25.46 -7.15
CA ASP A 439 -1.01 -26.56 -8.08
C ASP A 439 -1.89 -27.76 -7.77
N SER A 440 -2.84 -28.07 -8.67
CA SER A 440 -3.81 -29.16 -8.47
C SER A 440 -3.16 -30.54 -8.47
N THR A 441 -2.01 -30.71 -9.12
CA THR A 441 -1.27 -31.99 -9.14
C THR A 441 -0.57 -32.24 -7.81
N ARG A 442 -0.10 -31.17 -7.15
CA ARG A 442 0.56 -31.23 -5.84
C ARG A 442 -0.44 -31.27 -4.69
N SER A 443 -1.48 -30.44 -4.71
CA SER A 443 -2.43 -30.31 -3.59
C SER A 443 -3.61 -31.28 -3.63
N GLY A 444 -3.98 -31.81 -4.80
CA GLY A 444 -5.10 -32.75 -4.93
C GLY A 444 -6.43 -32.14 -4.47
N GLU A 445 -7.08 -32.75 -3.48
CA GLU A 445 -8.35 -32.26 -2.91
C GLU A 445 -8.24 -30.88 -2.23
N TYR A 446 -7.03 -30.46 -1.87
CA TYR A 446 -6.77 -29.17 -1.23
C TYR A 446 -6.47 -28.04 -2.22
N TYR A 447 -6.62 -28.30 -3.53
CA TYR A 447 -6.41 -27.30 -4.57
C TYR A 447 -7.25 -26.05 -4.34
N THR A 448 -6.58 -24.90 -4.26
CA THR A 448 -7.17 -23.61 -3.92
C THR A 448 -6.84 -22.59 -5.01
N PRO A 449 -7.64 -22.52 -6.09
CA PRO A 449 -7.41 -21.57 -7.18
C PRO A 449 -7.67 -20.13 -6.72
N LYS A 450 -6.89 -19.18 -7.23
CA LYS A 450 -7.11 -17.74 -7.02
C LYS A 450 -8.53 -17.33 -7.39
N LEU A 451 -9.06 -16.31 -6.73
CA LEU A 451 -10.25 -15.60 -7.19
C LEU A 451 -9.92 -14.94 -8.53
N SER A 452 -10.84 -15.05 -9.49
CA SER A 452 -10.79 -14.21 -10.69
C SER A 452 -10.90 -12.73 -10.31
N LYS A 453 -10.46 -11.83 -11.19
CA LYS A 453 -10.58 -10.37 -10.98
C LYS A 453 -12.03 -9.99 -10.63
N THR A 454 -13.01 -10.53 -11.36
CA THR A 454 -14.43 -10.27 -11.15
C THR A 454 -14.93 -10.77 -9.79
N GLU A 455 -14.60 -12.01 -9.39
CA GLU A 455 -14.99 -12.53 -8.06
C GLU A 455 -14.37 -11.70 -6.93
N TYR A 456 -13.10 -11.32 -7.06
CA TYR A 456 -12.41 -10.49 -6.09
C TYR A 456 -13.06 -9.11 -5.97
N CYS A 457 -13.35 -8.47 -7.10
CA CYS A 457 -13.98 -7.15 -7.15
C CYS A 457 -15.40 -7.20 -6.59
N GLU A 458 -16.16 -8.25 -6.86
CA GLU A 458 -17.49 -8.43 -6.30
C GLU A 458 -17.47 -8.58 -4.78
N LEU A 459 -16.64 -9.49 -4.25
CA LEU A 459 -16.49 -9.69 -2.81
C LEU A 459 -16.04 -8.42 -2.09
N THR A 460 -15.06 -7.72 -2.67
CA THR A 460 -14.54 -6.46 -2.13
C THR A 460 -15.61 -5.37 -2.18
N GLY A 461 -16.28 -5.17 -3.32
CA GLY A 461 -17.35 -4.18 -3.47
C GLY A 461 -18.48 -4.38 -2.46
N VAL A 462 -18.92 -5.63 -2.24
CA VAL A 462 -19.91 -5.99 -1.22
C VAL A 462 -19.44 -5.60 0.19
N LEU A 463 -18.19 -5.92 0.54
CA LEU A 463 -17.60 -5.56 1.85
C LEU A 463 -17.58 -4.03 2.03
N LEU A 464 -17.11 -3.29 1.04
CA LEU A 464 -16.98 -1.84 1.13
C LEU A 464 -18.35 -1.18 1.26
N LEU A 465 -19.33 -1.57 0.44
CA LEU A 465 -20.70 -1.08 0.53
C LEU A 465 -21.33 -1.38 1.90
N ARG A 466 -21.18 -2.61 2.42
CA ARG A 466 -21.67 -2.94 3.77
C ARG A 466 -20.97 -2.16 4.87
N THR A 467 -19.67 -1.91 4.72
CA THR A 467 -18.91 -1.06 5.65
C THR A 467 -19.48 0.35 5.68
N LEU A 468 -19.76 0.93 4.51
CA LEU A 468 -20.41 2.24 4.40
C LEU A 468 -21.81 2.21 5.03
N SER A 469 -22.65 1.22 4.74
CA SER A 469 -24.00 1.12 5.32
C SER A 469 -23.99 0.90 6.84
N ALA A 470 -23.02 0.17 7.39
CA ALA A 470 -22.91 -0.08 8.84
C ALA A 470 -22.34 1.13 9.62
N TYR A 471 -21.62 2.02 8.94
CA TYR A 471 -21.11 3.27 9.51
C TYR A 471 -22.23 4.33 9.70
N VAL A 472 -23.32 4.21 8.94
CA VAL A 472 -24.44 5.16 8.84
C VAL A 472 -25.51 5.15 9.97
N PRO A 473 -25.84 4.05 10.69
CA PRO A 473 -27.13 3.98 11.40
C PRO A 473 -27.31 4.89 12.62
N TYR A 474 -26.25 5.53 13.15
CA TYR A 474 -26.36 6.31 14.40
C TYR A 474 -26.56 7.82 14.21
N HIS A 475 -26.61 8.31 12.97
CA HIS A 475 -26.57 9.76 12.72
C HIS A 475 -27.75 10.29 11.89
N TYR A 476 -28.80 9.49 11.70
CA TYR A 476 -29.94 9.86 10.85
C TYR A 476 -31.32 9.79 11.53
N TYR A 477 -31.39 10.14 12.84
CA TYR A 477 -32.61 10.39 13.66
C TYR A 477 -33.25 9.21 14.41
N PRO A 478 -33.95 9.43 15.57
CA PRO A 478 -34.44 10.69 16.16
C PRO A 478 -34.10 10.86 17.66
N SER A 479 -33.07 11.62 17.98
CA SER A 479 -32.95 12.36 19.25
C SER A 479 -31.72 13.24 19.16
N PHE A 480 -31.92 14.55 18.99
CA PHE A 480 -30.87 15.54 19.16
C PHE A 480 -30.41 15.55 20.60
N ILE A 481 -29.47 14.66 20.93
CA ILE A 481 -28.77 14.68 22.20
C ILE A 481 -27.60 15.65 22.04
N PRO A 482 -27.44 16.65 22.94
CA PRO A 482 -26.28 17.54 22.94
C PRO A 482 -24.98 16.74 23.01
N TRP A 483 -24.12 17.01 22.03
CA TRP A 483 -22.89 16.31 21.62
C TRP A 483 -21.72 16.42 22.62
N LYS A 484 -21.94 16.17 23.92
CA LYS A 484 -20.84 16.02 24.89
C LYS A 484 -20.48 14.56 25.17
N SER A 485 -21.34 13.60 24.86
CA SER A 485 -21.09 12.17 25.12
C SER A 485 -20.40 11.44 23.96
N ASP A 486 -20.71 11.78 22.71
CA ASP A 486 -20.39 10.91 21.57
C ASP A 486 -19.06 11.22 20.87
N THR A 487 -18.48 12.41 21.04
CA THR A 487 -17.09 12.66 20.62
C THR A 487 -16.14 11.75 21.38
N VAL A 488 -16.41 11.53 22.66
CA VAL A 488 -15.68 10.58 23.49
C VAL A 488 -15.94 9.16 23.01
N VAL A 489 -17.15 8.79 22.55
CA VAL A 489 -17.43 7.44 22.01
C VAL A 489 -16.77 7.21 20.65
N ILE A 490 -16.78 8.20 19.74
CA ILE A 490 -16.14 8.12 18.43
C ILE A 490 -14.63 8.14 18.58
N GLN A 491 -14.08 9.04 19.38
CA GLN A 491 -12.64 9.09 19.66
C GLN A 491 -12.20 7.84 20.44
N ASN A 492 -12.97 7.35 21.40
CA ASN A 492 -12.70 6.07 22.06
C ASN A 492 -12.85 4.88 21.10
N ARG A 493 -13.78 4.89 20.14
CA ARG A 493 -13.91 3.82 19.13
C ARG A 493 -12.77 3.89 18.12
N TRP A 494 -12.33 5.09 17.77
CA TRP A 494 -11.19 5.34 16.89
C TRP A 494 -9.88 4.95 17.57
N GLU A 495 -9.74 5.21 18.86
CA GLU A 495 -8.60 4.77 19.68
C GLU A 495 -8.64 3.25 19.96
N ARG A 496 -9.83 2.61 19.92
CA ARG A 496 -9.99 1.17 20.20
C ARG A 496 -9.92 0.23 18.99
N ASN A 497 -10.18 0.70 17.76
CA ASN A 497 -10.18 -0.14 16.54
C ASN A 497 -9.66 0.63 15.31
N PRO A 498 -8.34 0.86 15.19
CA PRO A 498 -7.75 1.64 14.11
C PRO A 498 -7.99 1.07 12.70
N GLY A 499 -8.10 -0.25 12.51
CA GLY A 499 -8.33 -0.83 11.19
C GLY A 499 -9.79 -0.80 10.74
N GLU A 500 -10.78 -0.70 11.63
CA GLU A 500 -12.14 -0.35 11.22
C GLU A 500 -12.18 1.03 10.54
N ILE A 501 -11.37 1.97 11.04
CA ILE A 501 -11.26 3.32 10.48
C ILE A 501 -10.62 3.27 9.11
N ALA A 502 -9.46 2.60 9.00
CA ALA A 502 -8.75 2.50 7.74
C ALA A 502 -9.63 1.79 6.68
N LEU A 503 -10.41 0.77 7.05
CA LEU A 503 -11.32 0.08 6.12
C LEU A 503 -12.46 1.00 5.71
N SER A 504 -12.96 1.83 6.62
CA SER A 504 -14.01 2.81 6.32
C SER A 504 -13.51 3.89 5.35
N PHE A 505 -12.30 4.41 5.56
CA PHE A 505 -11.68 5.35 4.62
C PHE A 505 -11.46 4.72 3.25
N PHE A 506 -10.89 3.51 3.21
CA PHE A 506 -10.73 2.78 1.96
C PHE A 506 -12.07 2.55 1.26
N ALA A 507 -13.12 2.18 2.00
CA ALA A 507 -14.46 2.01 1.47
C ALA A 507 -15.02 3.31 0.90
N ILE A 508 -14.86 4.45 1.59
CA ILE A 508 -15.35 5.76 1.13
C ILE A 508 -14.74 6.13 -0.24
N VAL A 509 -13.46 5.83 -0.45
CA VAL A 509 -12.74 6.22 -1.65
C VAL A 509 -12.93 5.22 -2.79
N HIS A 510 -12.89 3.91 -2.51
CA HIS A 510 -12.69 2.89 -3.54
C HIS A 510 -13.87 1.95 -3.78
N TRP A 511 -14.97 2.05 -3.02
CA TRP A 511 -16.10 1.11 -3.20
C TRP A 511 -16.57 1.01 -4.65
N LEU A 512 -16.57 2.13 -5.38
CA LEU A 512 -17.04 2.18 -6.74
C LEU A 512 -16.12 1.48 -7.73
N ASP A 513 -14.80 1.67 -7.60
CA ASP A 513 -13.79 1.09 -8.49
C ASP A 513 -14.00 -0.43 -8.60
N TYR A 514 -14.24 -1.09 -7.46
CA TYR A 514 -14.54 -2.52 -7.41
C TYR A 514 -15.92 -2.89 -7.95
N CYS A 515 -16.95 -2.07 -7.73
CA CYS A 515 -18.29 -2.38 -8.21
C CYS A 515 -18.37 -2.33 -9.75
N THR A 516 -17.74 -1.34 -10.39
CA THR A 516 -17.84 -1.13 -11.84
C THR A 516 -17.05 -2.15 -12.67
N GLU A 517 -16.09 -2.85 -12.07
CA GLU A 517 -15.36 -3.96 -12.70
C GLU A 517 -16.20 -5.25 -12.80
N VAL A 518 -17.41 -5.26 -12.24
CA VAL A 518 -18.31 -6.43 -12.25
C VAL A 518 -19.39 -6.25 -13.32
N GLU A 519 -19.23 -6.90 -14.47
CA GLU A 519 -20.20 -6.82 -15.58
C GLU A 519 -21.57 -7.45 -15.24
N SER A 520 -21.59 -8.49 -14.39
CA SER A 520 -22.83 -9.18 -13.99
C SER A 520 -22.93 -9.33 -12.46
N PRO A 521 -23.39 -8.28 -11.74
CA PRO A 521 -23.42 -8.27 -10.28
C PRO A 521 -24.29 -9.37 -9.66
N SER A 522 -23.77 -10.07 -8.65
CA SER A 522 -24.55 -11.03 -7.86
C SER A 522 -25.66 -10.36 -7.03
N ALA A 523 -26.59 -11.18 -6.53
CA ALA A 523 -27.68 -10.71 -5.67
C ALA A 523 -27.15 -10.04 -4.39
N ASP A 524 -26.01 -10.50 -3.85
CA ASP A 524 -25.38 -9.91 -2.67
C ASP A 524 -24.84 -8.50 -2.96
N LEU A 525 -24.23 -8.29 -4.14
CA LEU A 525 -23.76 -6.97 -4.57
C LEU A 525 -24.92 -6.02 -4.86
N LEU A 526 -25.96 -6.48 -5.55
CA LEU A 526 -27.17 -5.69 -5.80
C LEU A 526 -27.86 -5.27 -4.49
N ALA A 527 -27.98 -6.18 -3.52
CA ALA A 527 -28.54 -5.88 -2.21
C ALA A 527 -27.66 -4.88 -1.42
N ALA A 528 -26.34 -5.00 -1.51
CA ALA A 528 -25.42 -4.05 -0.90
C ALA A 528 -25.53 -2.64 -1.52
N LEU A 529 -25.70 -2.56 -2.85
CA LEU A 529 -25.95 -1.31 -3.57
C LEU A 529 -27.28 -0.66 -3.13
N ASP A 530 -28.36 -1.43 -3.03
CA ASP A 530 -29.65 -0.91 -2.52
C ASP A 530 -29.56 -0.46 -1.04
N GLY A 531 -28.60 -0.98 -0.27
CA GLY A 531 -28.27 -0.54 1.09
C GLY A 531 -27.44 0.73 1.16
N PHE A 532 -26.87 1.21 0.05
CA PHE A 532 -26.03 2.39 0.02
C PHE A 532 -26.84 3.67 0.21
N ASN A 533 -26.26 4.62 0.96
CA ASN A 533 -26.84 5.93 1.19
C ASN A 533 -25.77 7.02 0.95
N PRO A 534 -25.94 7.91 -0.06
CA PRO A 534 -24.94 8.91 -0.42
C PRO A 534 -24.76 10.02 0.63
N TYR A 535 -25.80 10.38 1.40
CA TYR A 535 -25.76 11.55 2.28
C TYR A 535 -24.75 11.43 3.44
N PRO A 536 -24.69 10.32 4.18
CA PRO A 536 -23.73 10.14 5.29
C PRO A 536 -22.29 9.95 4.79
N VAL A 537 -22.13 9.33 3.62
CA VAL A 537 -20.82 9.18 2.97
C VAL A 537 -20.27 10.55 2.58
N LEU A 538 -21.10 11.42 1.98
CA LEU A 538 -20.71 12.79 1.66
C LEU A 538 -20.39 13.60 2.93
N SER A 539 -21.20 13.47 3.99
CA SER A 539 -20.95 14.14 5.28
C SER A 539 -19.57 13.75 5.86
N THR A 540 -19.21 12.48 5.70
CA THR A 540 -17.92 11.94 6.16
C THR A 540 -16.75 12.45 5.32
N LEU A 541 -16.87 12.42 3.99
CA LEU A 541 -15.88 12.99 3.07
C LEU A 541 -15.57 14.46 3.40
N ILE A 542 -16.63 15.24 3.61
CA ILE A 542 -16.62 16.66 3.99
C ILE A 542 -15.91 16.88 5.34
N LYS A 543 -16.22 16.09 6.38
CA LYS A 543 -15.57 16.21 7.70
C LYS A 543 -14.08 15.92 7.64
N PHE A 544 -13.69 14.85 6.97
CA PHE A 544 -12.30 14.39 6.97
C PHE A 544 -11.43 15.04 5.90
N LYS A 545 -12.01 15.88 5.04
CA LYS A 545 -11.28 16.57 3.96
C LYS A 545 -10.55 15.57 3.05
N VAL A 546 -11.08 14.36 2.93
CA VAL A 546 -10.62 13.35 1.96
C VAL A 546 -10.75 14.00 0.59
N ASN A 547 -9.72 13.88 -0.25
CA ASN A 547 -9.60 14.64 -1.48
C ASN A 547 -10.86 14.49 -2.36
N LEU A 548 -11.75 15.50 -2.34
CA LEU A 548 -13.08 15.48 -2.99
C LEU A 548 -12.99 15.69 -4.51
N TRP A 549 -11.90 15.29 -5.15
CA TRP A 549 -11.73 15.54 -6.58
C TRP A 549 -12.52 14.51 -7.40
N GLY A 550 -13.62 14.95 -8.03
CA GLY A 550 -14.35 14.18 -9.03
C GLY A 550 -15.25 13.06 -8.48
N TRP A 551 -15.54 13.03 -7.18
CA TRP A 551 -16.46 12.05 -6.59
C TRP A 551 -17.87 12.16 -7.19
N GLU A 552 -18.31 13.35 -7.58
CA GLU A 552 -19.61 13.57 -8.22
C GLU A 552 -19.67 12.89 -9.59
N LYS A 553 -18.56 12.93 -10.34
CA LYS A 553 -18.43 12.24 -11.63
C LYS A 553 -18.40 10.73 -11.43
N GLN A 554 -17.69 10.27 -10.41
CA GLN A 554 -17.64 8.85 -10.01
C GLN A 554 -19.05 8.34 -9.67
N TRP A 555 -19.77 9.00 -8.76
CA TRP A 555 -21.11 8.58 -8.35
C TRP A 555 -22.13 8.70 -9.48
N TRP A 556 -22.02 9.71 -10.35
CA TRP A 556 -22.84 9.80 -11.55
C TRP A 556 -22.63 8.60 -12.49
N LYS A 557 -21.37 8.29 -12.80
CA LYS A 557 -21.02 7.09 -13.60
C LYS A 557 -21.54 5.81 -12.97
N SER A 558 -21.50 5.69 -11.64
CA SER A 558 -22.05 4.53 -10.92
C SER A 558 -23.55 4.37 -11.14
N MET A 559 -24.29 5.47 -11.19
CA MET A 559 -25.73 5.45 -11.46
C MET A 559 -26.01 5.06 -12.91
N GLU A 560 -25.24 5.59 -13.87
CA GLU A 560 -25.36 5.22 -15.29
C GLU A 560 -25.02 3.74 -15.53
N TRP A 561 -23.95 3.25 -14.90
CA TRP A 561 -23.59 1.84 -14.89
C TRP A 561 -24.71 0.99 -14.27
N ALA A 562 -25.25 1.38 -13.10
CA ALA A 562 -26.35 0.63 -12.48
C ALA A 562 -27.60 0.59 -13.37
N LYS A 563 -27.91 1.67 -14.10
CA LYS A 563 -29.01 1.73 -15.08
C LYS A 563 -28.77 0.80 -16.27
N SER A 564 -27.52 0.63 -16.71
CA SER A 564 -27.20 -0.23 -17.86
C SER A 564 -27.45 -1.73 -17.57
N LEU A 565 -27.55 -2.13 -16.30
CA LEU A 565 -27.90 -3.49 -15.87
C LEU A 565 -29.37 -3.90 -16.18
N GLY A 566 -30.19 -2.97 -16.68
CA GLY A 566 -31.54 -3.24 -17.17
C GLY A 566 -32.47 -3.80 -16.08
N ARG A 567 -33.06 -4.99 -16.31
CA ARG A 567 -34.05 -5.59 -15.39
C ARG A 567 -33.49 -5.99 -14.03
N ARG A 568 -32.16 -6.11 -13.89
CA ARG A 568 -31.47 -6.45 -12.63
C ARG A 568 -30.96 -5.21 -11.89
N ALA A 569 -31.25 -4.01 -12.39
CA ALA A 569 -30.75 -2.77 -11.84
C ALA A 569 -31.25 -2.52 -10.40
N PRO A 570 -30.38 -2.10 -9.47
CA PRO A 570 -30.73 -1.80 -8.09
C PRO A 570 -31.55 -0.50 -8.04
N GLN A 571 -32.88 -0.62 -8.03
CA GLN A 571 -33.79 0.51 -8.18
C GLN A 571 -33.72 1.49 -7.02
N THR A 572 -33.48 0.99 -5.80
CA THR A 572 -33.38 1.85 -4.61
C THR A 572 -32.11 2.69 -4.68
N PHE A 573 -30.99 2.06 -5.07
CA PHE A 573 -29.73 2.75 -5.32
C PHE A 573 -29.88 3.87 -6.36
N ILE A 574 -30.46 3.56 -7.51
CA ILE A 574 -30.67 4.52 -8.60
C ILE A 574 -31.55 5.68 -8.13
N SER A 575 -32.71 5.38 -7.54
CA SER A 575 -33.65 6.42 -7.08
C SER A 575 -33.04 7.32 -6.00
N ARG A 576 -32.23 6.77 -5.09
CA ARG A 576 -31.52 7.57 -4.07
C ARG A 576 -30.48 8.49 -4.70
N LEU A 577 -29.70 8.01 -5.67
CA LEU A 577 -28.74 8.85 -6.37
C LEU A 577 -29.42 9.91 -7.24
N GLU A 578 -30.52 9.60 -7.91
CA GLU A 578 -31.31 10.60 -8.64
C GLU A 578 -31.86 11.68 -7.70
N THR A 579 -32.39 11.29 -6.54
CA THR A 579 -32.84 12.22 -5.51
C THR A 579 -31.68 13.07 -5.00
N PHE A 580 -30.52 12.46 -4.75
CA PHE A 580 -29.32 13.16 -4.33
C PHE A 580 -28.85 14.18 -5.38
N PHE A 581 -28.81 13.80 -6.66
CA PHE A 581 -28.41 14.67 -7.78
C PHE A 581 -29.48 15.71 -8.15
N SER A 582 -30.73 15.58 -7.68
CA SER A 582 -31.73 16.66 -7.76
C SER A 582 -31.42 17.81 -6.80
N GLY A 583 -30.58 17.57 -5.79
CA GLY A 583 -30.14 18.52 -4.78
C GLY A 583 -30.31 17.99 -3.37
N PHE A 584 -29.78 18.74 -2.41
CA PHE A 584 -29.83 18.39 -0.97
C PHE A 584 -29.61 19.60 -0.08
N HIS A 585 -29.95 19.47 1.20
CA HIS A 585 -29.66 20.47 2.21
C HIS A 585 -28.40 20.10 2.99
N VAL A 586 -27.59 21.11 3.33
CA VAL A 586 -26.46 20.98 4.24
C VAL A 586 -26.70 21.87 5.46
N GLY A 587 -26.91 21.26 6.61
CA GLY A 587 -27.01 21.93 7.89
C GLY A 587 -25.65 22.08 8.57
N PHE A 588 -25.38 23.27 9.11
CA PHE A 588 -24.17 23.56 9.87
C PHE A 588 -24.40 24.61 10.97
N ILE A 589 -23.56 24.61 12.00
CA ILE A 589 -23.70 25.49 13.16
C ILE A 589 -23.35 26.94 12.81
N SER A 590 -24.25 27.86 13.16
CA SER A 590 -23.95 29.28 13.21
C SER A 590 -22.97 29.57 14.35
N LYS A 591 -21.77 30.05 14.03
CA LYS A 591 -20.85 30.59 15.06
C LYS A 591 -21.40 31.94 15.53
N SER A 592 -20.92 32.43 16.67
CA SER A 592 -21.30 33.73 17.28
C SER A 592 -21.08 34.98 16.41
N ARG A 593 -20.77 34.84 15.12
CA ARG A 593 -20.72 35.88 14.10
C ARG A 593 -21.47 35.39 12.85
N ALA A 594 -22.26 36.28 12.24
CA ALA A 594 -22.95 36.03 10.98
C ALA A 594 -21.95 35.61 9.88
N TRP A 595 -22.26 34.52 9.19
CA TRP A 595 -21.46 34.01 8.08
C TRP A 595 -21.68 34.88 6.83
N THR A 596 -20.63 35.09 6.04
CA THR A 596 -20.72 35.84 4.77
C THR A 596 -20.76 34.92 3.56
N THR A 597 -21.30 35.41 2.44
CA THR A 597 -21.24 34.80 1.09
C THR A 597 -19.83 34.32 0.71
N SER A 598 -18.79 35.02 1.19
CA SER A 598 -17.38 34.71 0.94
C SER A 598 -16.90 33.53 1.77
N ASP A 599 -17.34 33.42 3.03
CA ASP A 599 -16.99 32.28 3.90
C ASP A 599 -17.52 30.97 3.30
N LEU A 600 -18.72 31.02 2.71
CA LEU A 600 -19.39 29.87 2.11
C LEU A 600 -18.83 29.49 0.74
N ASN A 601 -18.46 30.47 -0.09
CA ASN A 601 -17.71 30.21 -1.30
C ASN A 601 -16.33 29.63 -0.97
N VAL A 602 -15.61 30.11 0.05
CA VAL A 602 -14.33 29.52 0.46
C VAL A 602 -14.51 28.08 0.97
N ILE A 603 -15.58 27.81 1.72
CA ILE A 603 -15.91 26.48 2.27
C ILE A 603 -16.25 25.46 1.19
N LEU A 604 -16.85 25.88 0.08
CA LEU A 604 -17.30 24.99 -0.97
C LEU A 604 -16.37 24.99 -2.21
N SER A 605 -15.68 26.10 -2.53
CA SER A 605 -14.97 26.33 -3.82
C SER A 605 -13.43 26.42 -3.76
N GLY A 606 -12.81 26.26 -2.60
CA GLY A 606 -11.35 26.27 -2.48
C GLY A 606 -10.70 24.90 -2.75
N PRO A 607 -9.42 24.82 -3.16
CA PRO A 607 -8.65 23.56 -3.16
C PRO A 607 -8.34 23.04 -1.74
N VAL A 608 -8.85 23.71 -0.70
CA VAL A 608 -8.48 23.53 0.70
C VAL A 608 -9.71 23.84 1.55
N VAL A 609 -10.20 22.83 2.27
CA VAL A 609 -10.79 22.97 3.62
C VAL A 609 -12.16 23.66 3.68
N ILE A 610 -13.20 22.88 3.99
CA ILE A 610 -14.24 23.39 4.90
C ILE A 610 -13.51 23.80 6.18
N GLY A 611 -13.44 25.10 6.44
CA GLY A 611 -12.90 25.70 7.65
C GLY A 611 -13.72 25.37 8.89
N ILE A 612 -14.03 24.10 9.10
CA ILE A 612 -14.26 23.52 10.42
C ILE A 612 -12.88 23.57 11.07
N PRO A 613 -12.59 24.48 12.03
CA PRO A 613 -11.36 24.35 12.80
C PRO A 613 -11.25 22.92 13.34
N PRO A 614 -10.03 22.38 13.52
CA PRO A 614 -9.85 21.03 14.08
C PRO A 614 -10.58 20.82 15.41
N SER A 615 -10.89 21.92 16.12
CA SER A 615 -11.63 21.97 17.37
C SER A 615 -13.16 21.97 17.25
N THR A 616 -13.74 21.98 16.04
CA THR A 616 -15.20 21.93 15.89
C THR A 616 -15.69 20.49 16.02
N THR A 617 -16.32 20.23 17.15
CA THR A 617 -16.91 18.96 17.55
C THR A 617 -18.23 18.67 16.80
N PHE A 618 -18.38 18.85 15.49
CA PHE A 618 -19.68 18.56 14.84
C PHE A 618 -19.52 18.10 13.38
N LEU A 619 -20.26 17.06 12.94
CA LEU A 619 -20.43 16.73 11.52
C LEU A 619 -21.52 17.63 10.90
N PRO A 620 -21.32 18.16 9.68
CA PRO A 620 -22.41 18.77 8.93
C PRO A 620 -23.46 17.71 8.58
N VAL A 621 -24.73 18.08 8.70
CA VAL A 621 -25.86 17.17 8.45
C VAL A 621 -26.33 17.36 7.02
N ILE A 622 -26.35 16.29 6.24
CA ILE A 622 -26.78 16.33 4.84
C ILE A 622 -28.10 15.58 4.70
N ILE A 623 -29.13 16.27 4.21
CA ILE A 623 -30.48 15.69 4.07
C ILE A 623 -31.06 15.87 2.66
N PRO A 624 -31.83 14.89 2.15
CA PRO A 624 -32.60 15.04 0.92
C PRO A 624 -33.48 16.29 0.94
N LEU A 625 -33.69 16.90 -0.24
CA LEU A 625 -34.63 18.03 -0.40
C LEU A 625 -36.06 17.72 0.05
N ALA A 626 -36.45 16.45 0.00
CA ALA A 626 -37.78 16.01 0.42
C ALA A 626 -37.98 16.03 1.95
N ILE A 627 -36.90 16.15 2.73
CA ILE A 627 -36.96 16.20 4.19
C ILE A 627 -36.93 17.67 4.62
N GLY A 628 -37.93 18.07 5.41
CA GLY A 628 -38.01 19.42 5.95
C GLY A 628 -36.81 19.76 6.85
N THR A 629 -36.41 21.02 6.80
CA THR A 629 -35.29 21.59 7.58
C THR A 629 -35.66 21.85 9.05
N ASP A 630 -36.95 21.71 9.38
CA ASP A 630 -37.54 21.82 10.71
C ASP A 630 -36.95 20.81 11.70
N LEU A 631 -36.35 19.73 11.21
CA LEU A 631 -35.65 18.79 12.06
C LEU A 631 -34.33 19.34 12.63
N LEU A 632 -33.65 20.29 11.97
CA LEU A 632 -32.34 20.80 12.43
C LEU A 632 -32.47 21.74 13.66
N PRO A 633 -31.42 21.89 14.50
CA PRO A 633 -31.48 22.76 15.68
C PRO A 633 -31.65 24.25 15.31
N GLU A 634 -32.28 25.04 16.18
CA GLU A 634 -32.64 26.46 15.92
C GLU A 634 -31.46 27.36 15.58
N ASN A 635 -30.26 27.03 16.04
CA ASN A 635 -29.04 27.79 15.81
C ASN A 635 -28.23 27.32 14.57
N TRP A 636 -28.82 26.45 13.74
CA TRP A 636 -28.18 25.96 12.53
C TRP A 636 -28.61 26.76 11.30
N LEU A 637 -27.68 26.93 10.38
CA LEU A 637 -27.92 27.45 9.04
C LEU A 637 -28.08 26.28 8.08
N VAL A 638 -28.88 26.50 7.04
CA VAL A 638 -29.14 25.51 5.99
C VAL A 638 -28.74 26.07 4.65
N ALA A 639 -27.78 25.41 3.99
CA ALA A 639 -27.46 25.68 2.60
C ALA A 639 -28.23 24.72 1.68
N HIS A 640 -28.86 25.27 0.65
CA HIS A 640 -29.57 24.50 -0.37
C HIS A 640 -28.62 24.26 -1.54
N ILE A 641 -28.31 23.00 -1.81
CA ILE A 641 -27.36 22.60 -2.84
C ILE A 641 -28.10 22.04 -4.05
N ALA A 642 -27.72 22.47 -5.24
CA ALA A 642 -28.21 21.95 -6.52
C ALA A 642 -27.05 21.53 -7.43
N PHE A 643 -27.33 20.65 -8.38
CA PHE A 643 -26.38 20.24 -9.41
C PHE A 643 -26.76 20.86 -10.76
N ARG A 644 -25.75 21.30 -11.53
CA ARG A 644 -25.94 21.78 -12.90
C ARG A 644 -24.98 21.09 -13.85
N SER A 645 -25.51 20.62 -14.98
CA SER A 645 -24.69 20.13 -16.08
C SER A 645 -23.99 21.30 -16.78
N THR A 646 -22.69 21.17 -17.03
CA THR A 646 -21.87 22.14 -17.77
C THR A 646 -21.03 21.41 -18.83
N SER A 647 -20.45 22.15 -19.78
CA SER A 647 -19.54 21.60 -20.80
C SER A 647 -18.31 20.87 -20.23
N SER A 648 -18.01 21.07 -18.94
CA SER A 648 -16.89 20.43 -18.21
C SER A 648 -17.34 19.32 -17.24
N GLY A 649 -18.64 18.97 -17.22
CA GLY A 649 -19.23 17.98 -16.31
C GLY A 649 -20.28 18.56 -15.35
N ILE A 650 -20.62 17.79 -14.32
CA ILE A 650 -21.61 18.18 -13.29
C ILE A 650 -20.93 19.07 -12.24
N LYS A 651 -21.53 20.22 -11.92
CA LYS A 651 -21.04 21.15 -10.89
C LYS A 651 -22.09 21.38 -9.80
N LEU A 652 -21.63 21.53 -8.56
CA LEU A 652 -22.47 21.89 -7.42
C LEU A 652 -22.67 23.42 -7.36
N PHE A 653 -23.83 23.86 -6.88
CA PHE A 653 -24.18 25.26 -6.67
C PHE A 653 -24.93 25.42 -5.36
N VAL A 654 -24.62 26.48 -4.60
CA VAL A 654 -25.47 26.91 -3.48
C VAL A 654 -26.56 27.80 -4.04
N MET A 655 -27.81 27.40 -3.85
CA MET A 655 -28.98 28.17 -4.31
C MET A 655 -29.29 29.32 -3.36
N CYS A 656 -29.43 29.01 -2.08
CA CYS A 656 -29.71 29.96 -1.01
C CYS A 656 -29.22 29.42 0.33
N ILE A 657 -29.14 30.32 1.31
CA ILE A 657 -28.85 29.97 2.70
C ILE A 657 -29.90 30.61 3.58
N GLU A 658 -30.50 29.78 4.41
CA GLU A 658 -31.61 30.14 5.26
C GLU A 658 -31.27 29.80 6.71
N ASP A 659 -31.86 30.55 7.64
CA ASP A 659 -32.03 30.05 8.99
C ASP A 659 -33.12 28.97 9.04
N ARG A 660 -33.27 28.26 10.17
CA ARG A 660 -34.31 27.23 10.33
C ARG A 660 -35.74 27.74 10.05
N ASN A 661 -35.99 29.04 10.19
CA ASN A 661 -37.30 29.65 9.99
C ASN A 661 -37.57 30.03 8.52
N GLY A 662 -36.66 29.70 7.61
CA GLY A 662 -36.77 30.04 6.18
C GLY A 662 -36.43 31.50 5.89
N THR A 663 -35.83 32.21 6.84
CA THR A 663 -35.34 33.58 6.60
C THR A 663 -34.09 33.48 5.74
N VAL A 664 -34.21 33.90 4.48
CA VAL A 664 -33.08 33.97 3.55
C VAL A 664 -32.07 34.98 4.08
N LEU A 665 -30.92 34.49 4.50
CA LEU A 665 -29.81 35.31 5.00
C LEU A 665 -28.98 35.88 3.85
N ASP A 666 -28.99 35.20 2.70
CA ASP A 666 -28.32 35.63 1.47
C ASP A 666 -29.05 35.08 0.24
N GLY A 667 -29.51 35.98 -0.63
CA GLY A 667 -30.42 35.68 -1.75
C GLY A 667 -29.73 35.65 -3.10
N ASP A 668 -29.97 34.56 -3.84
CA ASP A 668 -29.57 34.30 -5.22
C ASP A 668 -28.04 34.27 -5.49
N MET A 669 -27.39 33.18 -5.04
CA MET A 669 -25.99 32.87 -5.36
C MET A 669 -25.82 32.11 -6.69
N THR A 670 -26.87 31.99 -7.51
CA THR A 670 -26.90 31.15 -8.73
C THR A 670 -25.85 31.50 -9.80
N SER A 671 -25.25 32.70 -9.73
CA SER A 671 -24.16 33.15 -10.61
C SER A 671 -22.76 32.71 -10.17
N LYS A 672 -22.59 32.20 -8.94
CA LYS A 672 -21.29 31.78 -8.41
C LYS A 672 -21.11 30.28 -8.56
N SER A 673 -20.55 29.88 -9.70
CA SER A 673 -20.12 28.49 -9.90
C SER A 673 -19.02 28.14 -8.90
N LEU A 674 -19.17 27.02 -8.21
CA LEU A 674 -18.09 26.35 -7.52
C LEU A 674 -17.04 25.90 -8.54
N ARG A 675 -15.96 26.67 -8.70
CA ARG A 675 -14.81 26.26 -9.53
C ARG A 675 -14.00 25.24 -8.75
N VAL A 676 -14.25 23.95 -8.98
CA VAL A 676 -13.18 22.95 -8.87
C VAL A 676 -12.26 23.22 -10.06
N ALA A 677 -11.07 23.77 -9.80
CA ALA A 677 -10.10 24.08 -10.84
C ALA A 677 -9.56 22.79 -11.46
N LEU A 678 -10.18 22.36 -12.56
CA LEU A 678 -9.63 21.38 -13.49
C LEU A 678 -8.86 22.15 -14.58
N THR A 679 -7.54 22.17 -14.49
CA THR A 679 -6.67 22.31 -15.68
C THR A 679 -5.33 21.64 -15.39
N ASN A 680 -5.14 20.42 -15.92
CA ASN A 680 -3.84 20.05 -16.46
C ASN A 680 -3.72 20.72 -17.83
N SER A 681 -2.61 21.40 -18.03
CA SER A 681 -2.08 21.77 -19.33
C SER A 681 -1.96 20.53 -20.22
N ASP A 682 -2.47 20.59 -21.45
CA ASP A 682 -1.65 20.54 -22.67
C ASP A 682 -2.53 20.63 -23.94
N SER A 683 -2.10 21.54 -24.83
CA SER A 683 -2.30 21.70 -26.28
C SER A 683 -3.70 21.84 -26.91
N GLU A 684 -3.95 23.06 -27.42
CA GLU A 684 -4.28 23.45 -28.81
C GLU A 684 -5.05 22.46 -29.71
N ASP A 685 -6.19 22.92 -30.26
CA ASP A 685 -6.29 23.11 -31.72
C ASP A 685 -7.34 24.18 -32.06
N ASP A 686 -6.95 25.02 -33.01
CA ASP A 686 -7.71 26.03 -33.75
C ASP A 686 -8.91 25.40 -34.48
N ASP A 687 -10.03 26.14 -34.54
CA ASP A 687 -10.62 26.51 -35.83
C ASP A 687 -11.75 27.53 -35.61
N GLY A 688 -11.55 28.72 -36.18
CA GLY A 688 -12.60 29.72 -36.31
C GLY A 688 -13.65 29.30 -37.34
N TRP A 689 -14.84 29.89 -37.26
CA TRP A 689 -15.30 30.90 -38.22
C TRP A 689 -16.70 31.40 -37.82
N SER A 690 -16.85 32.70 -37.97
CA SER A 690 -18.11 33.44 -37.95
C SER A 690 -19.06 32.99 -39.07
N THR A 691 -20.36 32.90 -38.76
CA THR A 691 -21.43 33.48 -39.60
C THR A 691 -22.72 33.62 -38.79
N ALA A 692 -23.25 34.85 -38.81
CA ALA A 692 -24.64 35.17 -38.45
C ALA A 692 -25.59 34.73 -39.59
N PRO A 693 -26.92 34.72 -39.37
CA PRO A 693 -27.88 34.00 -40.20
C PRO A 693 -28.49 34.89 -41.29
N GLU A 694 -28.68 34.36 -42.50
CA GLU A 694 -29.72 34.80 -43.44
C GLU A 694 -30.25 33.57 -44.22
N GLU A 695 -31.55 33.32 -44.10
CA GLU A 695 -32.37 32.68 -45.15
C GLU A 695 -32.92 33.78 -46.07
N PRO A 696 -33.43 33.48 -47.29
CA PRO A 696 -33.21 32.30 -48.14
C PRO A 696 -32.44 32.60 -49.44
#